data_AF-F0Y604-F1
#
_entry.id   AF-F0Y604-F1
#
_cell.length_a   1.000
_cell.length_b   1.000
_cell.length_c   1.000
_cell.angle_alpha   90.00
_cell.angle_beta   90.00
_cell.angle_gamma   90.00
#
_symmetry.space_group_name_H-M   'P 1'
#
loop_
_entity.id
_entity.type
_entity.pdbx_description
1 polymer ?
#
loop_
_entity_poly.entity_id
_entity_poly.type
_entity_poly.pdbx_seq_one_letter_code
_entity_poly.pdbx_strand_id
1 'polypeptide(L)'
;MHLQLPLVLLAARVAALHAPPSALTSPRCTARRASAQPVASKPSKDPSTAPPGAHRCRWCGGTFVSRNAVFRHLREAESCRASATAEDARAREAIFARARDFTTTLLVGYVDASGADAERLVAAATGASRTTRASSSKARGRSAALESELRAASRDVISITAPAPVASTADLNARLPPNVRVLDRADGERVHAEASATQRAYHYLVPLSWLGVERAGGLVGEEIGASRGKFGALGTAHVSRSDGGLPEDVRAALQGLKAALKEATRTKGAWHNFADPSLDGGLLSPFSAATRTRLHRCRAAELVEVDGATFARARVVVEVRGRGFLRQQVRRVVAVAVLAARGALPADAFEVLTRRDVVLPTPLPPDLAYFAGARYDFVEKRGAGDLFAGGGATDAWQRDLRSAVAARSSAAWLRDFEAGEGPALRAELAALARDGLDAVVAAESDADFLDAADLSPAPAVYGDALAELRRASDSGRWPKTSLARSKLIKPGDDAASFTLSRGGGGSRADALFPALADAVFALEEAIAPGRPPSTRCAVNRRAAFAPHVDSGEGHGQSTSLIVGLGDFSGGELAVERRVSDVRYAPLEFDGWRERHWTLPFKGERYSLVFFTPAAPRARRSADDAAAAVLAGRASFAYRPGSSDALAIVEVLGDGCYATPPPSLDFDFSPAGRTVLDGGAHVGAFSRYALDEGAKRVVAFEPEPSNAALFRENNPGAELVEAALVDGASGRATLVLGADQRGERNTWRHALDGLSHYVDATERVGVDAVSFDEALDGVDFVKLDVEGAEMAILAADREWRGVERLVFEWSFTKNPALAPFLVAVRRLEAAGFAVAYDGMGTWDAGPTWPGRTDALVFCARDI
;
A
#
# COMPACT_ATOMS: atom_id res chain seq x y z
N MET A 1 -36.12 -61.29 8.72
CA MET A 1 -35.19 -61.76 7.67
C MET A 1 -33.90 -60.94 7.84
N HIS A 2 -32.74 -61.51 8.19
CA HIS A 2 -31.92 -62.48 7.43
C HIS A 2 -31.42 -61.87 6.10
N LEU A 3 -30.16 -61.99 5.63
CA LEU A 3 -28.86 -62.56 6.07
C LEU A 3 -27.77 -61.88 5.16
N GLN A 4 -26.45 -61.78 5.41
CA GLN A 4 -25.54 -62.24 6.47
C GLN A 4 -24.27 -61.35 6.52
N LEU A 5 -23.33 -61.63 7.44
CA LEU A 5 -21.91 -61.23 7.42
C LEU A 5 -21.05 -62.45 6.98
N PRO A 6 -19.75 -62.32 6.65
CA PRO A 6 -18.77 -62.67 7.69
C PRO A 6 -17.50 -61.78 7.74
N LEU A 7 -16.97 -61.69 8.96
CA LEU A 7 -15.73 -61.04 9.37
C LEU A 7 -14.92 -62.08 10.15
N VAL A 8 -13.70 -62.41 9.72
CA VAL A 8 -12.80 -63.47 10.22
C VAL A 8 -11.37 -63.02 9.81
N LEU A 9 -10.34 -62.80 10.64
CA LEU A 9 -9.98 -62.99 12.07
C LEU A 9 -9.07 -61.80 12.48
N LEU A 10 -9.13 -61.11 13.65
CA LEU A 10 -8.82 -61.51 15.05
C LEU A 10 -7.45 -62.22 15.23
N ALA A 11 -6.36 -61.72 15.84
CA ALA A 11 -6.08 -60.96 17.08
C ALA A 11 -5.36 -61.82 18.15
N ALA A 12 -4.19 -61.36 18.65
CA ALA A 12 -3.58 -61.62 19.97
C ALA A 12 -2.21 -60.89 20.03
N ARG A 13 -1.98 -59.88 20.88
CA ARG A 13 -1.73 -59.85 22.34
C ARG A 13 -0.29 -60.19 22.80
N VAL A 14 0.42 -59.12 23.21
CA VAL A 14 1.13 -58.95 24.50
C VAL A 14 2.35 -59.82 24.85
N ALA A 15 3.50 -59.12 25.00
CA ALA A 15 4.66 -59.40 25.88
C ALA A 15 5.53 -60.67 25.63
N ALA A 16 6.79 -60.76 26.07
CA ALA A 16 7.88 -59.79 26.32
C ALA A 16 9.18 -60.59 26.65
N LEU A 17 10.37 -59.95 26.61
CA LEU A 17 11.68 -60.48 27.05
C LEU A 17 12.25 -61.59 26.11
N HIS A 18 13.55 -61.68 25.77
CA HIS A 18 14.80 -61.07 26.29
C HIS A 18 15.71 -60.49 25.17
N ALA A 19 16.81 -59.82 25.55
CA ALA A 19 17.73 -59.01 24.71
C ALA A 19 19.09 -59.72 24.47
N PRO A 20 20.22 -59.01 24.17
CA PRO A 20 20.55 -57.98 23.16
C PRO A 20 21.41 -58.66 22.02
N PRO A 21 22.38 -58.07 21.28
CA PRO A 21 22.88 -56.68 21.02
C PRO A 21 22.75 -56.29 19.52
N SER A 22 23.45 -55.34 18.88
CA SER A 22 24.51 -54.36 19.24
C SER A 22 24.27 -53.01 18.53
N ALA A 23 25.02 -51.95 18.90
CA ALA A 23 24.71 -50.56 18.55
C ALA A 23 25.84 -49.84 17.77
N LEU A 24 25.43 -48.91 16.89
CA LEU A 24 26.24 -47.77 16.45
C LEU A 24 25.36 -46.51 16.41
N THR A 25 25.60 -45.56 17.32
CA THR A 25 24.80 -44.35 17.51
C THR A 25 25.61 -43.09 17.21
N SER A 26 25.00 -42.13 16.50
CA SER A 26 25.52 -40.77 16.38
C SER A 26 25.15 -39.94 17.63
N PRO A 27 26.11 -39.23 18.26
CA PRO A 27 25.85 -38.57 19.54
C PRO A 27 25.26 -37.15 19.38
N ARG A 28 24.28 -36.86 20.24
CA ARG A 28 23.78 -35.50 20.51
C ARG A 28 24.84 -34.68 21.25
N CYS A 29 24.89 -33.37 20.99
CA CYS A 29 25.72 -32.46 21.79
C CYS A 29 24.89 -31.83 22.93
N THR A 30 25.31 -32.08 24.18
CA THR A 30 24.77 -31.42 25.39
C THR A 30 25.91 -30.87 26.24
N ALA A 31 25.68 -29.73 26.88
CA ALA A 31 26.71 -28.91 27.51
C ALA A 31 27.37 -29.53 28.77
N ARG A 32 28.60 -29.06 29.07
CA ARG A 32 29.14 -29.01 30.44
C ARG A 32 30.09 -27.81 30.64
N ARG A 33 30.16 -27.32 31.88
CA ARG A 33 31.01 -26.20 32.35
C ARG A 33 32.45 -26.68 32.65
N ALA A 34 33.42 -25.79 32.42
CA ALA A 34 34.78 -25.65 33.02
C ALA A 34 35.64 -24.88 31.98
N SER A 35 36.75 -24.18 32.26
CA SER A 35 37.34 -23.57 33.47
C SER A 35 38.43 -22.59 32.94
N ALA A 36 38.93 -21.65 33.76
CA ALA A 36 39.82 -20.59 33.27
C ALA A 36 41.33 -20.97 33.21
N GLN A 37 42.11 -20.11 32.53
CA GLN A 37 43.59 -20.00 32.48
C GLN A 37 44.36 -20.97 31.52
N PRO A 38 45.65 -20.74 31.23
CA PRO A 38 46.04 -19.77 30.20
C PRO A 38 47.08 -20.34 29.20
N VAL A 39 46.89 -20.16 27.89
CA VAL A 39 47.83 -20.68 26.88
C VAL A 39 48.75 -19.58 26.34
N ALA A 40 50.05 -19.89 26.34
CA ALA A 40 51.16 -18.98 26.07
C ALA A 40 51.15 -18.30 24.70
N SER A 41 51.79 -17.13 24.67
CA SER A 41 52.14 -16.36 23.48
C SER A 41 52.92 -17.18 22.44
N LYS A 42 52.50 -17.14 21.17
CA LYS A 42 53.34 -17.47 20.01
C LYS A 42 53.77 -16.17 19.29
N PRO A 43 55.01 -16.11 18.76
CA PRO A 43 55.56 -14.89 18.20
C PRO A 43 55.00 -14.52 16.82
N SER A 44 55.31 -13.30 16.42
CA SER A 44 54.86 -12.56 15.23
C SER A 44 54.87 -13.33 13.90
N LYS A 45 53.84 -13.08 13.08
CA LYS A 45 53.90 -13.13 11.62
C LYS A 45 53.45 -11.78 11.04
N ASP A 46 54.06 -11.42 9.91
CA ASP A 46 54.00 -10.19 9.11
C ASP A 46 52.94 -9.09 9.41
N PRO A 47 53.32 -7.80 9.43
CA PRO A 47 52.38 -6.69 9.63
C PRO A 47 51.44 -6.38 8.45
N SER A 48 51.67 -6.96 7.26
CA SER A 48 51.25 -6.35 5.98
C SER A 48 49.93 -6.82 5.36
N THR A 49 49.26 -7.86 5.88
CA THR A 49 48.02 -8.38 5.28
C THR A 49 46.85 -8.47 6.28
N ALA A 50 46.01 -7.42 6.31
CA ALA A 50 44.72 -7.46 7.01
C ALA A 50 43.59 -7.87 6.04
N PRO A 51 42.62 -8.71 6.45
CA PRO A 51 41.48 -9.03 5.60
C PRO A 51 40.59 -7.80 5.36
N PRO A 52 39.91 -7.69 4.21
CA PRO A 52 39.07 -6.54 3.88
C PRO A 52 37.98 -6.29 4.93
N GLY A 53 37.87 -5.05 5.42
CA GLY A 53 36.91 -4.66 6.45
C GLY A 53 37.41 -4.74 7.91
N ALA A 54 38.65 -5.15 8.15
CA ALA A 54 39.26 -5.12 9.49
C ALA A 54 39.56 -3.69 9.95
N HIS A 55 38.92 -3.22 11.03
CA HIS A 55 39.17 -1.89 11.60
C HIS A 55 40.29 -1.97 12.65
N ARG A 56 41.25 -1.03 12.62
CA ARG A 56 42.35 -0.99 13.60
C ARG A 56 42.22 0.18 14.56
N CYS A 57 42.61 -0.02 15.82
CA CYS A 57 42.85 1.06 16.76
C CYS A 57 44.20 1.71 16.43
N ARG A 58 44.22 3.03 16.21
CA ARG A 58 45.43 3.77 15.78
C ARG A 58 46.53 3.77 16.84
N TRP A 59 46.18 3.71 18.13
CA TRP A 59 47.12 3.88 19.23
C TRP A 59 47.74 2.56 19.75
N CYS A 60 47.05 1.41 19.63
CA CYS A 60 47.59 0.10 20.02
C CYS A 60 47.77 -0.90 18.86
N GLY A 61 47.38 -0.54 17.64
CA GLY A 61 47.40 -1.44 16.47
C GLY A 61 46.38 -2.60 16.50
N GLY A 62 45.65 -2.76 17.60
CA GLY A 62 44.65 -3.81 17.81
C GLY A 62 43.60 -3.85 16.69
N THR A 63 43.19 -5.05 16.30
CA THR A 63 42.30 -5.26 15.14
C THR A 63 40.91 -5.71 15.59
N PHE A 64 39.87 -5.12 14.97
CA PHE A 64 38.49 -5.19 15.42
C PHE A 64 37.52 -5.45 14.25
N VAL A 65 36.49 -6.24 14.54
CA VAL A 65 35.46 -6.67 13.56
C VAL A 65 34.49 -5.57 13.11
N SER A 66 34.52 -4.38 13.71
CA SER A 66 33.71 -3.23 13.31
C SER A 66 34.23 -1.93 13.92
N ARG A 67 33.93 -0.78 13.29
CA ARG A 67 34.17 0.56 13.86
C ARG A 67 33.57 0.74 15.28
N ASN A 68 32.42 0.11 15.55
CA ASN A 68 31.79 0.12 16.88
C ASN A 68 32.61 -0.64 17.95
N ALA A 69 33.33 -1.71 17.55
CA ALA A 69 34.21 -2.43 18.46
C ALA A 69 35.48 -1.61 18.80
N VAL A 70 35.99 -0.81 17.86
CA VAL A 70 37.05 0.18 18.15
C VAL A 70 36.57 1.19 19.21
N PHE A 71 35.38 1.78 19.05
CA PHE A 71 34.80 2.69 20.07
C PHE A 71 34.46 2.02 21.41
N ARG A 72 34.32 0.69 21.47
CA ARG A 72 34.23 -0.03 22.75
C ARG A 72 35.60 -0.13 23.41
N HIS A 73 36.60 -0.58 22.65
CA HIS A 73 37.98 -0.63 23.11
C HIS A 73 38.49 0.74 23.60
N LEU A 74 38.17 1.85 22.92
CA LEU A 74 38.54 3.21 23.36
C LEU A 74 37.82 3.68 24.64
N ARG A 75 36.81 2.96 25.13
CA ARG A 75 36.21 3.22 26.46
C ARG A 75 36.88 2.40 27.56
N GLU A 76 37.33 1.19 27.23
CA GLU A 76 37.91 0.22 28.16
C GLU A 76 39.43 0.40 28.33
N ALA A 77 40.17 0.67 27.26
CA ALA A 77 41.62 0.83 27.26
C ALA A 77 42.03 2.30 27.52
N GLU A 78 42.33 2.59 28.78
CA GLU A 78 42.66 3.95 29.25
C GLU A 78 43.80 4.62 28.49
N SER A 79 44.89 3.90 28.18
CA SER A 79 46.01 4.45 27.41
C SER A 79 45.59 4.93 26.02
N CYS A 80 44.86 4.09 25.28
CA CYS A 80 44.36 4.42 23.94
C CYS A 80 43.32 5.55 23.99
N ARG A 81 42.49 5.56 25.04
CA ARG A 81 41.52 6.63 25.31
C ARG A 81 42.22 7.97 25.53
N ALA A 82 43.23 8.00 26.41
CA ALA A 82 43.98 9.20 26.73
C ALA A 82 44.67 9.78 25.49
N SER A 83 45.37 8.94 24.71
CA SER A 83 45.99 9.35 23.45
C SER A 83 44.98 9.89 22.43
N ALA A 84 43.82 9.25 22.28
CA ALA A 84 42.77 9.73 21.39
C ALA A 84 42.21 11.11 21.82
N THR A 85 42.00 11.31 23.11
CA THR A 85 41.48 12.59 23.64
C THR A 85 42.52 13.71 23.71
N ALA A 86 43.81 13.38 23.71
CA ALA A 86 44.89 14.35 23.62
C ALA A 86 45.15 14.80 22.18
N GLU A 87 44.89 13.95 21.19
CA GLU A 87 45.02 14.26 19.77
C GLU A 87 43.83 15.07 19.23
N ASP A 88 42.60 14.77 19.68
CA ASP A 88 41.40 15.55 19.36
C ASP A 88 40.49 15.66 20.60
N ALA A 89 40.26 16.89 21.07
CA ALA A 89 39.37 17.17 22.19
C ALA A 89 37.93 16.68 21.93
N ARG A 90 37.46 16.69 20.68
CA ARG A 90 36.15 16.18 20.26
C ARG A 90 36.07 14.65 20.31
N ALA A 91 37.20 13.95 20.27
CA ALA A 91 37.23 12.49 20.37
C ALA A 91 36.69 12.00 21.72
N ARG A 92 36.85 12.77 22.81
CA ARG A 92 36.28 12.42 24.13
C ARG A 92 34.76 12.30 24.04
N GLU A 93 34.12 13.28 23.43
CA GLU A 93 32.67 13.28 23.22
C GLU A 93 32.24 12.14 22.28
N ALA A 94 32.92 11.98 21.14
CA ALA A 94 32.62 10.92 20.18
C ALA A 94 32.79 9.49 20.74
N ILE A 95 33.79 9.25 21.60
CA ILE A 95 34.03 7.96 22.27
C ILE A 95 32.90 7.61 23.25
N PHE A 96 32.37 8.60 23.96
CA PHE A 96 31.35 8.40 25.00
C PHE A 96 29.90 8.67 24.55
N ALA A 97 29.68 9.26 23.37
CA ALA A 97 28.33 9.57 22.84
C ALA A 97 27.37 8.37 22.90
N ARG A 98 27.81 7.20 22.40
CA ARG A 98 27.04 5.94 22.43
C ARG A 98 27.19 5.11 23.71
N ALA A 99 27.82 5.66 24.75
CA ALA A 99 27.92 5.03 26.07
C ALA A 99 26.77 5.46 27.00
N ARG A 100 26.03 6.51 26.63
CA ARG A 100 24.91 7.08 27.38
C ARG A 100 23.52 6.66 26.85
N ASP A 101 23.47 5.91 25.75
CA ASP A 101 22.22 5.45 25.14
C ASP A 101 21.59 4.32 25.97
N PHE A 102 20.43 4.59 26.56
CA PHE A 102 19.59 3.60 27.25
C PHE A 102 18.69 2.90 26.24
N THR A 103 18.63 1.57 26.32
CA THR A 103 17.71 0.75 25.52
C THR A 103 16.66 0.16 26.43
N THR A 104 15.40 0.46 26.14
CA THR A 104 14.23 -0.12 26.82
C THR A 104 13.28 -0.65 25.75
N THR A 105 12.68 -1.80 26.01
CA THR A 105 11.65 -2.39 25.16
C THR A 105 10.31 -2.26 25.88
N LEU A 106 9.33 -1.65 25.23
CA LEU A 106 8.03 -1.29 25.79
C LEU A 106 6.93 -2.17 25.19
N LEU A 107 5.99 -2.60 26.03
CA LEU A 107 4.74 -3.21 25.61
C LEU A 107 3.70 -2.08 25.49
N VAL A 108 3.15 -1.89 24.29
CA VAL A 108 2.29 -0.74 23.98
C VAL A 108 0.96 -1.23 23.43
N GLY A 109 -0.13 -0.79 24.05
CA GLY A 109 -1.49 -0.91 23.55
C GLY A 109 -1.91 0.40 22.87
N TYR A 110 -2.71 0.30 21.81
CA TYR A 110 -3.32 1.49 21.19
C TYR A 110 -4.65 1.16 20.51
N VAL A 111 -5.52 2.17 20.40
CA VAL A 111 -6.83 2.08 19.73
C VAL A 111 -7.11 3.39 18.99
N ASP A 112 -7.75 3.28 17.83
CA ASP A 112 -8.02 4.38 16.88
C ASP A 112 -6.77 5.15 16.40
N ALA A 113 -5.58 4.61 16.67
CA ALA A 113 -4.28 5.09 16.24
C ALA A 113 -3.57 4.00 15.45
N SER A 114 -2.80 4.37 14.42
CA SER A 114 -1.91 3.42 13.76
C SER A 114 -0.70 3.11 14.65
N GLY A 115 -0.02 2.00 14.36
CA GLY A 115 1.24 1.70 15.04
C GLY A 115 2.30 2.79 14.82
N ALA A 116 2.26 3.51 13.70
CA ALA A 116 3.16 4.63 13.44
C ALA A 116 2.85 5.83 14.34
N ASP A 117 1.58 6.07 14.68
CA ASP A 117 1.18 7.16 15.58
C ASP A 117 1.59 6.84 17.01
N ALA A 118 1.32 5.62 17.46
CA ALA A 118 1.79 5.13 18.77
C ALA A 118 3.32 5.18 18.89
N GLU A 119 4.06 4.83 17.83
CA GLU A 119 5.53 4.94 17.80
C GLU A 119 6.01 6.39 17.88
N ARG A 120 5.40 7.34 17.16
CA ARG A 120 5.75 8.77 17.26
C ARG A 120 5.44 9.34 18.65
N LEU A 121 4.28 9.01 19.22
CA LEU A 121 3.88 9.46 20.56
C LEU A 121 4.81 8.90 21.65
N VAL A 122 5.15 7.62 21.59
CA VAL A 122 6.11 6.99 22.52
C VAL A 122 7.52 7.57 22.34
N ALA A 123 7.96 7.85 21.11
CA ALA A 123 9.24 8.50 20.86
C ALA A 123 9.30 9.90 21.50
N ALA A 124 8.25 10.71 21.31
CA ALA A 124 8.15 12.04 21.90
C ALA A 124 8.12 12.00 23.44
N ALA A 125 7.29 11.13 24.04
CA ALA A 125 7.16 11.00 25.49
C ALA A 125 8.46 10.54 26.20
N THR A 126 9.37 9.88 25.46
CA THR A 126 10.62 9.28 25.97
C THR A 126 11.89 10.01 25.52
N GLY A 127 11.81 10.97 24.59
CA GLY A 127 12.98 11.61 23.98
C GLY A 127 13.85 10.64 23.17
N ALA A 128 13.24 9.61 22.56
CA ALA A 128 13.98 8.56 21.87
C ALA A 128 14.65 9.08 20.59
N SER A 129 15.95 8.83 20.43
CA SER A 129 16.71 9.09 19.20
C SER A 129 16.52 8.00 18.14
N ARG A 130 15.93 6.86 18.52
CA ARG A 130 15.55 5.77 17.61
C ARG A 130 14.46 4.90 18.22
N THR A 131 13.52 4.46 17.39
CA THR A 131 12.52 3.45 17.71
C THR A 131 12.54 2.30 16.69
N THR A 132 11.99 1.15 17.07
CA THR A 132 11.60 0.08 16.16
C THR A 132 10.32 -0.58 16.69
N ARG A 133 9.39 -0.96 15.82
CA ARG A 133 8.04 -1.43 16.18
C ARG A 133 7.72 -2.82 15.62
N ALA A 134 7.09 -3.69 16.39
CA ALA A 134 6.84 -5.07 15.97
C ALA A 134 5.73 -5.21 14.92
N SER A 135 4.70 -4.34 14.96
CA SER A 135 3.68 -4.27 13.90
C SER A 135 4.18 -3.69 12.56
N SER A 136 5.39 -3.11 12.51
CA SER A 136 6.09 -2.80 11.26
C SER A 136 6.67 -4.07 10.62
N SER A 137 6.82 -4.09 9.28
CA SER A 137 7.50 -5.19 8.59
C SER A 137 8.29 -4.79 7.33
N LYS A 138 9.40 -4.06 7.55
CA LYS A 138 10.44 -3.75 6.55
C LYS A 138 11.24 -4.98 6.12
N ALA A 139 10.57 -5.92 5.43
CA ALA A 139 11.26 -6.93 4.64
C ALA A 139 11.99 -6.25 3.47
N ARG A 140 13.28 -6.59 3.28
CA ARG A 140 14.12 -6.03 2.20
C ARG A 140 13.42 -6.14 0.85
N GLY A 141 13.02 -4.99 0.28
CA GLY A 141 12.34 -4.90 -1.02
C GLY A 141 10.85 -5.28 -1.04
N ARG A 142 10.14 -5.34 0.11
CA ARG A 142 8.71 -5.71 0.18
C ARG A 142 7.88 -4.88 1.18
N SER A 143 8.41 -3.76 1.66
CA SER A 143 7.89 -3.07 2.86
C SER A 143 6.44 -2.59 2.73
N ALA A 144 6.08 -1.90 1.64
CA ALA A 144 4.75 -1.31 1.49
C ALA A 144 3.61 -2.35 1.49
N ALA A 145 3.81 -3.48 0.79
CA ALA A 145 2.78 -4.52 0.69
C ALA A 145 2.48 -5.22 2.03
N LEU A 146 3.42 -5.22 2.98
CA LEU A 146 3.32 -5.96 4.24
C LEU A 146 3.04 -5.07 5.47
N GLU A 147 2.84 -3.77 5.28
CA GLU A 147 2.56 -2.86 6.39
C GLU A 147 1.14 -3.07 6.94
N SER A 148 1.03 -3.10 8.27
CA SER A 148 -0.24 -3.32 8.97
C SER A 148 -1.11 -2.06 8.93
N GLU A 149 -2.24 -2.12 8.23
CA GLU A 149 -3.25 -1.06 8.17
C GLU A 149 -4.02 -0.82 9.49
N LEU A 150 -3.89 -1.73 10.45
CA LEU A 150 -4.77 -1.79 11.61
C LEU A 150 -4.56 -0.62 12.58
N ARG A 151 -5.68 -0.02 13.00
CA ARG A 151 -5.74 1.10 13.96
C ARG A 151 -5.91 0.65 15.40
N ALA A 152 -5.40 -0.54 15.74
CA ALA A 152 -5.61 -1.17 17.04
C ALA A 152 -4.52 -2.20 17.36
N ALA A 153 -4.01 -2.18 18.59
CA ALA A 153 -3.12 -3.21 19.13
C ALA A 153 -3.37 -3.45 20.63
N SER A 154 -3.33 -4.73 21.00
CA SER A 154 -3.39 -5.13 22.40
C SER A 154 -2.01 -5.13 23.06
N ARG A 155 -0.97 -5.52 22.31
CA ARG A 155 0.37 -5.87 22.81
C ARG A 155 1.43 -5.66 21.72
N ASP A 156 1.47 -4.46 21.10
CA ASP A 156 2.59 -4.12 20.21
C ASP A 156 3.87 -3.94 21.04
N VAL A 157 5.02 -4.13 20.40
CA VAL A 157 6.32 -4.04 21.07
C VAL A 157 7.13 -2.96 20.39
N ILE A 158 7.56 -1.96 21.17
CA ILE A 158 8.35 -0.83 20.69
C ILE A 158 9.67 -0.81 21.46
N SER A 159 10.78 -1.08 20.76
CA SER A 159 12.12 -0.97 21.32
C SER A 159 12.68 0.42 21.02
N ILE A 160 13.02 1.16 22.07
CA ILE A 160 13.47 2.55 22.00
C ILE A 160 14.93 2.68 22.43
N THR A 161 15.62 3.68 21.87
CA THR A 161 16.96 4.12 22.28
C THR A 161 16.88 5.60 22.64
N ALA A 162 17.23 5.96 23.87
CA ALA A 162 17.11 7.31 24.41
C ALA A 162 18.42 7.76 25.08
N PRO A 163 18.75 9.06 25.09
CA PRO A 163 19.99 9.59 25.69
C PRO A 163 19.97 9.62 27.23
N ALA A 164 18.83 9.28 27.85
CA ALA A 164 18.60 9.25 29.29
C ALA A 164 17.74 8.02 29.67
N PRO A 165 17.71 7.61 30.96
CA PRO A 165 16.85 6.52 31.41
C PRO A 165 15.38 6.81 31.13
N VAL A 166 14.66 5.79 30.68
CA VAL A 166 13.23 5.90 30.34
C VAL A 166 12.39 6.00 31.62
N ALA A 167 11.46 6.96 31.65
CA ALA A 167 10.57 7.22 32.78
C ALA A 167 9.64 6.03 33.10
N SER A 168 8.97 6.04 34.26
CA SER A 168 8.09 4.93 34.65
C SER A 168 6.91 4.79 33.69
N THR A 169 6.28 3.61 33.65
CA THR A 169 5.08 3.41 32.81
C THR A 169 3.94 4.35 33.21
N ALA A 170 3.84 4.75 34.48
CA ALA A 170 2.90 5.76 34.95
C ALA A 170 3.22 7.17 34.38
N ASP A 171 4.48 7.60 34.46
CA ASP A 171 4.92 8.91 33.95
C ASP A 171 4.76 9.02 32.43
N LEU A 172 5.00 7.93 31.70
CA LEU A 172 4.78 7.87 30.26
C LEU A 172 3.29 7.94 29.92
N ASN A 173 2.45 7.17 30.62
CA ASN A 173 1.01 7.20 30.41
C ASN A 173 0.38 8.56 30.77
N ALA A 174 0.95 9.33 31.69
CA ALA A 174 0.53 10.70 32.00
C ALA A 174 0.83 11.72 30.87
N ARG A 175 1.69 11.35 29.90
CA ARG A 175 2.07 12.17 28.73
C ARG A 175 1.46 11.68 27.41
N LEU A 176 0.85 10.51 27.42
CA LEU A 176 0.26 9.88 26.24
C LEU A 176 -1.26 10.15 26.23
N PRO A 177 -1.88 10.28 25.04
CA PRO A 177 -3.34 10.37 24.95
C PRO A 177 -3.97 9.04 25.41
N PRO A 178 -5.19 9.04 25.97
CA PRO A 178 -5.78 7.86 26.61
C PRO A 178 -5.99 6.65 25.67
N ASN A 179 -5.95 6.87 24.36
CA ASN A 179 -6.04 5.83 23.34
C ASN A 179 -4.68 5.16 23.00
N VAL A 180 -3.57 5.55 23.64
CA VAL A 180 -2.25 4.93 23.53
C VAL A 180 -1.67 4.72 24.94
N ARG A 181 -1.27 3.49 25.28
CA ARG A 181 -0.86 3.13 26.64
C ARG A 181 0.36 2.23 26.67
N VAL A 182 1.36 2.59 27.46
CA VAL A 182 2.47 1.71 27.85
C VAL A 182 1.96 0.77 28.95
N LEU A 183 1.93 -0.52 28.65
CA LEU A 183 1.37 -1.58 29.50
C LEU A 183 2.42 -2.22 30.40
N ASP A 184 3.65 -2.39 29.88
CA ASP A 184 4.79 -3.02 30.57
C ASP A 184 6.12 -2.54 29.95
N ARG A 185 7.25 -2.74 30.63
CA ARG A 185 8.60 -2.37 30.17
C ARG A 185 9.68 -3.40 30.55
N ALA A 186 10.65 -3.58 29.65
CA ALA A 186 11.85 -4.38 29.86
C ALA A 186 13.10 -3.53 29.57
N ASP A 187 13.89 -3.27 30.61
CA ASP A 187 15.10 -2.45 30.51
C ASP A 187 16.34 -3.29 30.18
N GLY A 188 17.25 -2.75 29.36
CA GLY A 188 18.54 -3.37 29.04
C GLY A 188 18.51 -4.51 28.01
N GLU A 189 17.33 -5.11 27.75
CA GLU A 189 17.13 -6.07 26.67
C GLU A 189 17.21 -5.38 25.30
N ARG A 190 18.32 -5.61 24.57
CA ARG A 190 18.51 -5.12 23.19
C ARG A 190 17.75 -5.95 22.18
N VAL A 191 16.44 -5.75 22.13
CA VAL A 191 15.56 -6.29 21.07
C VAL A 191 15.44 -5.27 19.95
N HIS A 192 15.38 -5.74 18.70
CA HIS A 192 14.93 -4.93 17.57
C HIS A 192 13.52 -5.40 17.24
N ALA A 193 12.50 -4.70 17.73
CA ALA A 193 11.14 -5.21 17.78
C ALA A 193 10.61 -5.68 16.42
N GLU A 194 10.91 -4.95 15.35
CA GLU A 194 10.59 -5.33 13.97
C GLU A 194 11.37 -6.55 13.45
N ALA A 195 12.70 -6.45 13.38
CA ALA A 195 13.55 -7.40 12.67
C ALA A 195 13.82 -8.69 13.43
N SER A 196 13.69 -8.67 14.77
CA SER A 196 13.82 -9.85 15.63
C SER A 196 12.50 -10.61 15.82
N ALA A 197 11.36 -10.06 15.40
CA ALA A 197 10.06 -10.73 15.50
C ALA A 197 9.97 -11.92 14.52
N THR A 198 9.88 -13.12 15.07
CA THR A 198 9.80 -14.38 14.30
C THR A 198 8.38 -14.65 13.79
N GLN A 199 7.37 -14.19 14.52
CA GLN A 199 5.96 -14.29 14.19
C GLN A 199 5.20 -13.05 14.67
N ARG A 200 4.15 -12.68 13.94
CA ARG A 200 3.17 -11.65 14.26
C ARG A 200 1.79 -12.30 14.38
N ALA A 201 1.02 -11.94 15.40
CA ALA A 201 -0.33 -12.42 15.64
C ALA A 201 -1.33 -11.27 15.56
N TYR A 202 -2.47 -11.57 14.95
CA TYR A 202 -3.58 -10.67 14.75
C TYR A 202 -4.84 -11.36 15.22
N HIS A 203 -5.70 -10.62 15.91
CA HIS A 203 -6.99 -11.11 16.39
C HIS A 203 -8.11 -10.37 15.65
N TYR A 204 -9.16 -11.10 15.25
CA TYR A 204 -10.37 -10.54 14.65
C TYR A 204 -11.59 -10.91 15.50
N LEU A 205 -12.47 -9.96 15.80
CA LEU A 205 -13.65 -10.16 16.65
C LEU A 205 -14.92 -10.49 15.83
N VAL A 206 -15.10 -11.76 15.43
CA VAL A 206 -16.25 -12.21 14.64
C VAL A 206 -17.52 -12.28 15.51
N PRO A 207 -18.59 -11.52 15.22
CA PRO A 207 -19.90 -11.69 15.86
C PRO A 207 -20.51 -13.06 15.60
N LEU A 208 -21.15 -13.68 16.61
CA LEU A 208 -21.89 -14.94 16.41
C LEU A 208 -23.01 -14.81 15.38
N SER A 209 -23.64 -13.63 15.26
CA SER A 209 -24.65 -13.35 14.23
C SER A 209 -24.13 -13.48 12.80
N TRP A 210 -22.84 -13.20 12.55
CA TRP A 210 -22.25 -13.43 11.22
C TRP A 210 -22.19 -14.92 10.88
N LEU A 211 -22.15 -15.82 11.87
CA LEU A 211 -22.18 -17.27 11.66
C LEU A 211 -23.62 -17.82 11.57
N GLY A 212 -24.64 -16.96 11.48
CA GLY A 212 -26.05 -17.36 11.38
C GLY A 212 -26.70 -17.72 12.72
N VAL A 213 -26.07 -17.40 13.85
CA VAL A 213 -26.61 -17.68 15.18
C VAL A 213 -27.41 -16.48 15.68
N GLU A 214 -28.74 -16.55 15.58
CA GLU A 214 -29.66 -15.53 16.10
C GLU A 214 -30.50 -16.06 17.26
N ARG A 215 -30.53 -15.31 18.38
CA ARG A 215 -31.32 -15.59 19.60
C ARG A 215 -31.24 -17.03 20.15
N ALA A 216 -30.07 -17.39 20.70
CA ALA A 216 -30.05 -18.40 21.77
C ALA A 216 -30.64 -17.79 23.06
N GLY A 217 -31.90 -18.09 23.36
CA GLY A 217 -32.49 -17.77 24.65
C GLY A 217 -31.90 -18.65 25.77
N GLY A 218 -31.69 -18.08 26.97
CA GLY A 218 -31.49 -18.89 28.18
C GLY A 218 -30.06 -19.15 28.66
N LEU A 219 -29.07 -18.30 28.32
CA LEU A 219 -27.84 -18.18 29.12
C LEU A 219 -27.89 -16.92 30.00
N VAL A 220 -28.75 -16.97 31.02
CA VAL A 220 -28.74 -16.03 32.15
C VAL A 220 -28.06 -16.72 33.32
N GLY A 221 -26.93 -16.18 33.77
CA GLY A 221 -26.22 -16.64 34.96
C GLY A 221 -25.19 -17.74 34.72
N GLU A 222 -24.00 -17.35 34.26
CA GLU A 222 -22.67 -17.73 34.79
C GLU A 222 -21.58 -17.18 33.86
N GLU A 223 -20.49 -16.64 34.43
CA GLU A 223 -19.43 -15.97 33.66
C GLU A 223 -18.83 -16.87 32.57
N ILE A 224 -18.75 -16.37 31.32
CA ILE A 224 -17.93 -17.00 30.27
C ILE A 224 -16.45 -16.72 30.58
N GLY A 225 -15.86 -17.59 31.41
CA GLY A 225 -14.48 -17.48 31.88
C GLY A 225 -13.45 -17.42 30.73
N ALA A 226 -12.48 -16.52 30.87
CA ALA A 226 -11.44 -16.27 29.88
C ALA A 226 -10.51 -17.49 29.63
N SER A 227 -9.89 -17.57 28.45
CA SER A 227 -9.00 -18.69 28.09
C SER A 227 -7.64 -18.24 27.51
N ARG A 228 -6.65 -19.14 27.51
CA ARG A 228 -5.23 -18.81 27.28
C ARG A 228 -4.83 -18.67 25.80
N GLY A 229 -4.43 -17.46 25.41
CA GLY A 229 -3.49 -17.24 24.31
C GLY A 229 -2.07 -17.72 24.66
N LYS A 230 -1.30 -18.19 23.66
CA LYS A 230 0.05 -18.76 23.87
C LYS A 230 1.16 -17.69 23.92
N PHE A 231 0.90 -16.58 24.59
CA PHE A 231 1.75 -15.39 24.70
C PHE A 231 1.75 -14.85 26.13
N GLY A 232 2.79 -15.21 26.91
CA GLY A 232 3.17 -14.61 28.20
C GLY A 232 2.08 -14.10 29.13
N ALA A 233 1.42 -15.01 29.84
CA ALA A 233 0.74 -14.70 31.09
C ALA A 233 0.78 -15.92 32.03
N LEU A 234 1.29 -15.72 33.25
CA LEU A 234 1.07 -16.65 34.36
C LEU A 234 -0.43 -16.72 34.70
N GLY A 235 -0.87 -17.82 35.30
CA GLY A 235 -2.29 -18.19 35.29
C GLY A 235 -3.18 -17.50 36.32
N THR A 236 -4.47 -17.45 35.99
CA THR A 236 -5.54 -17.93 36.87
C THR A 236 -6.45 -18.92 36.10
N ALA A 237 -7.54 -19.38 36.73
CA ALA A 237 -8.20 -20.67 36.46
C ALA A 237 -8.94 -20.78 35.11
N HIS A 238 -9.09 -22.04 34.65
CA HIS A 238 -9.82 -22.41 33.43
C HIS A 238 -11.17 -23.02 33.78
N VAL A 239 -12.21 -22.74 32.98
CA VAL A 239 -13.36 -23.64 32.84
C VAL A 239 -13.27 -24.32 31.48
N SER A 240 -12.88 -25.59 31.48
CA SER A 240 -13.08 -26.47 30.33
C SER A 240 -14.56 -26.85 30.24
N ARG A 241 -15.42 -25.93 29.75
CA ARG A 241 -16.62 -26.41 29.04
C ARG A 241 -16.12 -27.07 27.76
N SER A 242 -16.08 -28.41 27.78
CA SER A 242 -16.09 -29.20 26.56
C SER A 242 -17.24 -28.71 25.66
N ASP A 243 -17.14 -28.88 24.34
CA ASP A 243 -18.12 -28.32 23.38
C ASP A 243 -19.59 -28.71 23.72
N GLY A 244 -19.82 -29.74 24.54
CA GLY A 244 -21.12 -30.17 25.07
C GLY A 244 -21.85 -29.18 26.00
N GLY A 245 -21.19 -28.12 26.50
CA GLY A 245 -21.82 -27.08 27.32
C GLY A 245 -22.41 -25.89 26.54
N LEU A 246 -22.19 -25.83 25.22
CA LEU A 246 -22.74 -24.78 24.34
C LEU A 246 -24.03 -25.24 23.66
N PRO A 247 -24.97 -24.32 23.35
CA PRO A 247 -26.08 -24.57 22.44
C PRO A 247 -25.64 -25.22 21.12
N GLU A 248 -26.49 -26.05 20.53
CA GLU A 248 -26.13 -26.89 19.37
C GLU A 248 -25.87 -26.08 18.10
N ASP A 249 -26.66 -25.03 17.87
CA ASP A 249 -26.47 -24.01 16.82
C ASP A 249 -25.12 -23.30 16.96
N VAL A 250 -24.75 -22.85 18.16
CA VAL A 250 -23.43 -22.26 18.46
C VAL A 250 -22.32 -23.27 18.20
N ARG A 251 -22.50 -24.53 18.62
CA ARG A 251 -21.52 -25.59 18.43
C ARG A 251 -21.29 -25.87 16.95
N ALA A 252 -22.35 -25.98 16.16
CA ALA A 252 -22.30 -26.21 14.72
C ALA A 252 -21.64 -25.03 13.98
N ALA A 253 -22.05 -23.80 14.28
CA ALA A 253 -21.46 -22.57 13.74
C ALA A 253 -19.94 -22.47 14.04
N LEU A 254 -19.53 -22.76 15.28
CA LEU A 254 -18.13 -22.81 15.67
C LEU A 254 -17.37 -23.96 14.99
N GLN A 255 -18.00 -25.12 14.75
CA GLN A 255 -17.37 -26.23 14.03
C GLN A 255 -17.12 -25.86 12.56
N GLY A 256 -18.09 -25.24 11.87
CA GLY A 256 -17.93 -24.73 10.51
C GLY A 256 -16.79 -23.72 10.40
N LEU A 257 -16.76 -22.72 11.30
CA LEU A 257 -15.67 -21.74 11.33
C LEU A 257 -14.31 -22.37 11.68
N LYS A 258 -14.25 -23.30 12.66
CA LYS A 258 -13.03 -24.06 12.99
C LYS A 258 -12.54 -24.85 11.76
N ALA A 259 -13.43 -25.40 10.94
CA ALA A 259 -13.07 -26.12 9.71
C ALA A 259 -12.50 -25.19 8.64
N ALA A 260 -13.19 -24.09 8.32
CA ALA A 260 -12.73 -23.13 7.30
C ALA A 260 -11.37 -22.49 7.65
N LEU A 261 -11.15 -22.13 8.92
CA LEU A 261 -9.85 -21.58 9.38
C LEU A 261 -8.74 -22.63 9.39
N LYS A 262 -9.08 -23.90 9.66
CA LYS A 262 -8.14 -25.03 9.52
C LYS A 262 -7.74 -25.23 8.07
N GLU A 263 -8.66 -25.00 7.13
CA GLU A 263 -8.36 -25.08 5.70
C GLU A 263 -7.45 -23.94 5.25
N ALA A 264 -7.78 -22.68 5.56
CA ALA A 264 -6.88 -21.54 5.33
C ALA A 264 -5.45 -21.75 5.88
N THR A 265 -5.29 -22.47 7.01
CA THR A 265 -3.98 -22.81 7.58
C THR A 265 -3.20 -23.86 6.78
N ARG A 266 -3.89 -24.74 6.05
CA ARG A 266 -3.30 -25.79 5.20
C ARG A 266 -3.00 -25.30 3.79
N THR A 267 -3.83 -24.40 3.27
CA THR A 267 -3.73 -23.81 1.93
C THR A 267 -2.31 -23.35 1.62
N LYS A 268 -1.81 -23.77 0.46
CA LYS A 268 -0.51 -23.37 -0.09
C LYS A 268 -0.78 -22.71 -1.44
N GLY A 269 -0.35 -21.46 -1.60
CA GLY A 269 -0.57 -20.73 -2.85
C GLY A 269 -0.06 -19.30 -2.75
N ALA A 270 -0.57 -18.44 -3.64
CA ALA A 270 -0.37 -17.01 -3.57
C ALA A 270 -1.61 -16.34 -2.97
N TRP A 271 -1.40 -15.39 -2.06
CA TRP A 271 -2.49 -14.70 -1.33
C TRP A 271 -2.88 -13.36 -1.98
N HIS A 272 -2.68 -13.22 -3.30
CA HIS A 272 -2.94 -12.00 -4.08
C HIS A 272 -4.42 -11.56 -4.01
N ASN A 273 -5.36 -12.50 -4.17
CA ASN A 273 -6.80 -12.22 -4.05
C ASN A 273 -7.22 -11.81 -2.62
N PHE A 274 -6.36 -12.02 -1.62
CA PHE A 274 -6.60 -11.64 -0.24
C PHE A 274 -5.90 -10.32 0.14
N ALA A 275 -5.39 -9.56 -0.82
CA ALA A 275 -4.70 -8.30 -0.52
C ALA A 275 -5.57 -7.08 -0.85
N ASP A 276 -5.10 -5.91 -0.41
CA ASP A 276 -5.60 -4.61 -0.87
C ASP A 276 -5.36 -4.46 -2.39
N PRO A 277 -6.41 -4.30 -3.22
CA PRO A 277 -6.26 -4.17 -4.66
C PRO A 277 -5.50 -2.90 -5.09
N SER A 278 -5.35 -1.89 -4.22
CA SER A 278 -4.60 -0.66 -4.52
C SER A 278 -3.07 -0.81 -4.43
N LEU A 279 -2.53 -2.02 -4.20
CA LEU A 279 -1.09 -2.25 -4.06
C LEU A 279 -0.39 -2.39 -5.43
N ASP A 280 0.06 -1.25 -5.95
CA ASP A 280 0.73 -1.12 -7.26
C ASP A 280 2.07 -1.89 -7.41
N GLY A 281 2.57 -1.92 -8.66
CA GLY A 281 3.97 -2.23 -8.96
C GLY A 281 4.33 -3.71 -9.03
N GLY A 282 3.37 -4.58 -9.39
CA GLY A 282 3.58 -6.03 -9.49
C GLY A 282 3.67 -6.76 -8.14
N LEU A 283 3.53 -6.03 -7.02
CA LEU A 283 3.56 -6.60 -5.68
C LEU A 283 2.41 -7.59 -5.45
N LEU A 284 1.23 -7.30 -6.01
CA LEU A 284 0.04 -8.16 -6.05
C LEU A 284 0.11 -9.33 -7.02
N SER A 285 1.17 -9.49 -7.83
CA SER A 285 1.23 -10.59 -8.79
C SER A 285 1.11 -11.95 -8.07
N PRO A 286 0.32 -12.92 -8.58
CA PRO A 286 0.31 -14.30 -8.07
C PRO A 286 1.70 -14.98 -8.13
N PHE A 287 2.61 -14.46 -8.96
CA PHE A 287 3.99 -14.92 -9.07
C PHE A 287 4.95 -14.17 -8.12
N SER A 288 4.51 -13.07 -7.51
CA SER A 288 5.28 -12.29 -6.54
C SER A 288 5.81 -13.15 -5.40
N ALA A 289 6.97 -12.78 -4.87
CA ALA A 289 7.49 -13.39 -3.65
C ALA A 289 6.83 -12.80 -2.39
N ALA A 290 6.13 -11.66 -2.50
CA ALA A 290 5.38 -11.04 -1.41
C ALA A 290 4.06 -11.78 -1.15
N THR A 291 3.34 -12.18 -2.21
CA THR A 291 2.04 -12.87 -2.11
C THR A 291 2.15 -14.28 -1.54
N ARG A 292 3.33 -14.90 -1.56
CA ARG A 292 3.64 -16.19 -0.95
C ARG A 292 3.86 -16.10 0.58
N THR A 293 2.97 -15.38 1.27
CA THR A 293 2.91 -15.38 2.74
C THR A 293 2.54 -16.76 3.28
N ARG A 294 2.93 -17.08 4.52
CA ARG A 294 2.54 -18.33 5.19
C ARG A 294 1.73 -18.04 6.45
N LEU A 295 0.49 -18.54 6.47
CA LEU A 295 -0.27 -18.73 7.69
C LEU A 295 0.42 -19.82 8.52
N HIS A 296 1.03 -19.42 9.64
CA HIS A 296 1.53 -20.35 10.65
C HIS A 296 0.41 -20.91 11.52
N ARG A 297 -0.71 -20.18 11.62
CA ARG A 297 -1.95 -20.58 12.31
C ARG A 297 -3.09 -19.66 11.89
N CYS A 298 -4.26 -20.23 11.68
CA CYS A 298 -5.54 -19.53 11.63
C CYS A 298 -6.53 -20.37 12.48
N ARG A 299 -7.14 -19.81 13.53
CA ARG A 299 -8.05 -20.56 14.43
C ARG A 299 -9.06 -19.67 15.14
N ALA A 300 -10.25 -20.20 15.44
CA ALA A 300 -11.06 -19.69 16.54
C ALA A 300 -10.32 -19.99 17.85
N ALA A 301 -9.88 -18.94 18.56
CA ALA A 301 -9.00 -19.05 19.72
C ALA A 301 -9.77 -19.07 21.05
N GLU A 302 -10.82 -18.28 21.15
CA GLU A 302 -11.64 -18.07 22.35
C GLU A 302 -13.02 -17.52 21.93
N LEU A 303 -14.05 -17.79 22.72
CA LEU A 303 -15.35 -17.10 22.67
C LEU A 303 -15.36 -16.11 23.83
N VAL A 304 -15.68 -14.84 23.57
CA VAL A 304 -15.61 -13.77 24.56
C VAL A 304 -16.87 -12.93 24.56
N GLU A 305 -17.28 -12.49 25.73
CA GLU A 305 -18.29 -11.45 25.87
C GLU A 305 -17.64 -10.06 25.86
N VAL A 306 -18.38 -9.08 25.35
CA VAL A 306 -17.96 -7.69 25.29
C VAL A 306 -19.10 -6.86 25.85
N ASP A 307 -18.81 -5.94 26.77
CA ASP A 307 -19.80 -5.05 27.41
C ASP A 307 -20.97 -5.74 28.16
N GLY A 308 -20.74 -6.92 28.74
CA GLY A 308 -21.66 -7.56 29.69
C GLY A 308 -22.70 -8.52 29.11
N ALA A 309 -23.36 -9.24 30.02
CA ALA A 309 -24.01 -10.55 29.82
C ALA A 309 -25.27 -10.55 28.92
N THR A 310 -25.08 -10.31 27.63
CA THR A 310 -26.09 -10.61 26.60
C THR A 310 -25.45 -11.31 25.40
N PHE A 311 -26.07 -12.41 24.97
CA PHE A 311 -25.59 -13.26 23.88
C PHE A 311 -25.34 -12.49 22.56
N ALA A 312 -26.10 -11.43 22.30
CA ALA A 312 -25.92 -10.53 21.16
C ALA A 312 -24.54 -9.84 21.12
N ARG A 313 -23.79 -9.80 22.23
CA ARG A 313 -22.46 -9.20 22.33
C ARG A 313 -21.32 -10.23 22.32
N ALA A 314 -21.62 -11.53 22.20
CA ALA A 314 -20.61 -12.58 22.13
C ALA A 314 -19.83 -12.54 20.79
N ARG A 315 -18.50 -12.61 20.89
CA ARG A 315 -17.55 -12.59 19.76
C ARG A 315 -16.65 -13.82 19.78
N VAL A 316 -16.44 -14.43 18.63
CA VAL A 316 -15.37 -15.41 18.41
C VAL A 316 -14.11 -14.64 18.06
N VAL A 317 -13.06 -14.79 18.87
CA VAL A 317 -11.74 -14.23 18.54
C VAL A 317 -11.02 -15.19 17.60
N VAL A 318 -10.81 -14.75 16.36
CA VAL A 318 -10.03 -15.50 15.37
C VAL A 318 -8.57 -15.06 15.43
N GLU A 319 -7.67 -15.97 15.80
CA GLU A 319 -6.21 -15.75 15.81
C GLU A 319 -5.60 -16.12 14.46
N VAL A 320 -5.04 -15.11 13.77
CA VAL A 320 -4.29 -15.24 12.51
C VAL A 320 -2.82 -14.93 12.77
N ARG A 321 -1.91 -15.88 12.51
CA ARG A 321 -0.49 -15.79 12.86
C ARG A 321 0.42 -16.10 11.67
N GLY A 322 1.39 -15.24 11.40
CA GLY A 322 2.29 -15.32 10.24
C GLY A 322 3.66 -14.71 10.53
N ARG A 323 4.54 -14.61 9.53
CA ARG A 323 5.77 -13.78 9.64
C ARG A 323 5.47 -12.30 9.39
N GLY A 324 4.55 -12.06 8.48
CA GLY A 324 3.96 -10.80 8.03
C GLY A 324 2.81 -11.15 7.09
N PHE A 325 1.91 -10.21 6.85
CA PHE A 325 0.72 -10.39 6.02
C PHE A 325 0.61 -9.20 5.07
N LEU A 326 -0.04 -9.41 3.92
CA LEU A 326 -0.36 -8.34 3.00
C LEU A 326 -1.38 -7.39 3.65
N ARG A 327 -1.40 -6.13 3.19
CA ARG A 327 -2.50 -5.19 3.48
C ARG A 327 -3.85 -5.87 3.21
N GLN A 328 -4.84 -5.66 4.09
CA GLN A 328 -6.17 -6.29 4.15
C GLN A 328 -6.24 -7.82 4.35
N GLN A 329 -5.12 -8.57 4.30
CA GLN A 329 -5.14 -10.05 4.27
C GLN A 329 -5.77 -10.72 5.49
N VAL A 330 -5.51 -10.23 6.69
CA VAL A 330 -6.12 -10.78 7.91
C VAL A 330 -7.65 -10.69 7.82
N ARG A 331 -8.19 -9.55 7.37
CA ARG A 331 -9.62 -9.29 7.28
C ARG A 331 -10.27 -10.14 6.19
N ARG A 332 -9.69 -10.17 4.98
CA ARG A 332 -10.16 -10.96 3.83
C ARG A 332 -10.15 -12.47 4.11
N VAL A 333 -9.12 -12.98 4.81
CA VAL A 333 -9.07 -14.39 5.25
C VAL A 333 -10.20 -14.70 6.23
N VAL A 334 -10.50 -13.83 7.20
CA VAL A 334 -11.63 -14.04 8.11
C VAL A 334 -12.97 -13.96 7.37
N ALA A 335 -13.12 -13.06 6.40
CA ALA A 335 -14.32 -12.94 5.57
C ALA A 335 -14.67 -14.25 4.85
N VAL A 336 -13.70 -14.79 4.10
CA VAL A 336 -13.87 -16.06 3.36
C VAL A 336 -14.11 -17.23 4.32
N ALA A 337 -13.48 -17.24 5.50
CA ALA A 337 -13.74 -18.28 6.50
C ALA A 337 -15.15 -18.21 7.11
N VAL A 338 -15.68 -17.00 7.36
CA VAL A 338 -17.06 -16.79 7.81
C VAL A 338 -18.05 -17.21 6.73
N LEU A 339 -17.81 -16.81 5.48
CA LEU A 339 -18.69 -17.15 4.36
C LEU A 339 -18.68 -18.65 4.04
N ALA A 340 -17.52 -19.31 4.07
CA ALA A 340 -17.43 -20.76 3.94
C ALA A 340 -18.15 -21.49 5.10
N ALA A 341 -18.03 -20.98 6.34
CA ALA A 341 -18.74 -21.53 7.50
C ALA A 341 -20.26 -21.40 7.41
N ARG A 342 -20.78 -20.35 6.75
CA ARG A 342 -22.21 -20.18 6.43
C ARG A 342 -22.68 -21.04 5.25
N GLY A 343 -21.78 -21.69 4.51
CA GLY A 343 -22.09 -22.24 3.18
C GLY A 343 -22.41 -21.15 2.13
N ALA A 344 -22.02 -19.90 2.38
CA ALA A 344 -22.14 -18.78 1.44
C ALA A 344 -21.08 -18.84 0.33
N LEU A 345 -19.92 -19.45 0.62
CA LEU A 345 -18.87 -19.83 -0.33
C LEU A 345 -18.59 -21.34 -0.23
N PRO A 346 -18.05 -21.98 -1.29
CA PRO A 346 -17.73 -23.41 -1.25
C PRO A 346 -16.54 -23.69 -0.29
N ALA A 347 -16.43 -24.94 0.18
CA ALA A 347 -15.50 -25.31 1.25
C ALA A 347 -14.01 -25.26 0.83
N ASP A 348 -13.75 -25.36 -0.47
CA ASP A 348 -12.46 -25.28 -1.17
C ASP A 348 -12.11 -23.85 -1.61
N ALA A 349 -12.91 -22.84 -1.26
CA ALA A 349 -12.70 -21.46 -1.72
C ALA A 349 -11.28 -20.92 -1.45
N PHE A 350 -10.62 -21.31 -0.35
CA PHE A 350 -9.23 -20.94 -0.10
C PHE A 350 -8.23 -21.56 -1.07
N GLU A 351 -8.44 -22.81 -1.48
CA GLU A 351 -7.62 -23.50 -2.48
C GLU A 351 -7.73 -22.78 -3.82
N VAL A 352 -8.97 -22.59 -4.30
CA VAL A 352 -9.24 -21.89 -5.57
C VAL A 352 -8.74 -20.45 -5.56
N LEU A 353 -9.05 -19.66 -4.52
CA LEU A 353 -8.63 -18.25 -4.42
C LEU A 353 -7.12 -18.04 -4.24
N THR A 354 -6.33 -19.09 -4.00
CA THR A 354 -4.86 -18.99 -3.91
C THR A 354 -4.10 -19.60 -5.10
N ARG A 355 -4.83 -20.13 -6.10
CA ARG A 355 -4.31 -20.50 -7.42
C ARG A 355 -3.75 -19.28 -8.15
N ARG A 356 -2.72 -19.46 -8.99
CA ARG A 356 -2.01 -18.35 -9.64
C ARG A 356 -2.70 -17.80 -10.90
N ASP A 357 -3.55 -18.62 -11.49
CA ASP A 357 -4.41 -18.35 -12.65
C ASP A 357 -5.73 -17.68 -12.25
N VAL A 358 -6.11 -17.74 -10.97
CA VAL A 358 -7.37 -17.17 -10.46
C VAL A 358 -7.13 -15.76 -9.93
N VAL A 359 -7.78 -14.76 -10.53
CA VAL A 359 -7.79 -13.36 -10.05
C VAL A 359 -9.23 -12.93 -9.81
N LEU A 360 -9.67 -12.99 -8.55
CA LEU A 360 -11.06 -12.73 -8.13
C LEU A 360 -11.09 -11.79 -6.92
N PRO A 361 -12.09 -10.88 -6.83
CA PRO A 361 -12.29 -10.08 -5.63
C PRO A 361 -12.66 -10.98 -4.45
N THR A 362 -12.08 -10.70 -3.29
CA THR A 362 -12.59 -11.22 -2.01
C THR A 362 -13.38 -10.13 -1.27
N PRO A 363 -14.33 -10.48 -0.40
CA PRO A 363 -15.03 -9.48 0.40
C PRO A 363 -14.13 -8.92 1.50
N LEU A 364 -14.27 -7.61 1.77
CA LEU A 364 -13.56 -6.90 2.83
C LEU A 364 -14.53 -6.58 3.99
N PRO A 365 -14.45 -7.29 5.13
CA PRO A 365 -15.35 -7.07 6.26
C PRO A 365 -14.87 -5.86 7.09
N PRO A 366 -15.72 -5.30 7.96
CA PRO A 366 -15.38 -4.17 8.85
C PRO A 366 -14.06 -4.35 9.63
N ASP A 367 -13.46 -3.24 10.05
CA ASP A 367 -12.20 -3.27 10.82
C ASP A 367 -12.43 -3.67 12.29
N LEU A 368 -12.68 -4.97 12.48
CA LEU A 368 -12.74 -5.64 13.79
C LEU A 368 -11.43 -6.37 14.13
N ALA A 369 -10.35 -6.02 13.43
CA ALA A 369 -9.03 -6.62 13.57
C ALA A 369 -8.13 -5.77 14.47
N TYR A 370 -7.26 -6.42 15.23
CA TYR A 370 -6.21 -5.73 16.00
C TYR A 370 -4.92 -6.56 16.06
N PHE A 371 -3.79 -5.86 16.20
CA PHE A 371 -2.49 -6.51 16.41
C PHE A 371 -2.45 -7.11 17.82
N ALA A 372 -2.40 -8.44 17.89
CA ALA A 372 -2.43 -9.18 19.15
C ALA A 372 -1.05 -9.37 19.79
N GLY A 373 0.03 -9.21 19.00
CA GLY A 373 1.40 -9.15 19.50
C GLY A 373 2.41 -9.87 18.60
N ALA A 374 3.68 -9.85 19.03
CA ALA A 374 4.81 -10.47 18.32
C ALA A 374 5.51 -11.55 19.15
N ARG A 375 6.19 -12.47 18.47
CA ARG A 375 6.99 -13.55 19.07
C ARG A 375 8.48 -13.32 18.83
N TYR A 376 9.28 -13.65 19.84
CA TYR A 376 10.73 -13.51 19.84
C TYR A 376 11.40 -14.82 20.29
N ASP A 377 11.49 -15.83 19.41
CA ASP A 377 12.00 -17.18 19.75
C ASP A 377 13.37 -17.21 20.45
N PHE A 378 14.20 -16.17 20.34
CA PHE A 378 15.50 -16.10 21.00
C PHE A 378 15.41 -15.79 22.51
N VAL A 379 14.35 -15.12 22.96
CA VAL A 379 14.08 -14.87 24.39
C VAL A 379 13.62 -16.16 25.05
N GLU A 380 12.64 -16.84 24.44
CA GLU A 380 12.17 -18.17 24.88
C GLU A 380 13.33 -19.17 25.03
N LYS A 381 14.25 -19.22 24.05
CA LYS A 381 15.42 -20.12 24.05
C LYS A 381 16.48 -19.81 25.12
N ARG A 382 16.48 -18.61 25.70
CA ARG A 382 17.40 -18.23 26.79
C ARG A 382 16.90 -18.69 28.16
N GLY A 383 15.65 -19.14 28.28
CA GLY A 383 15.04 -19.51 29.55
C GLY A 383 14.77 -18.32 30.47
N ALA A 384 14.76 -17.09 29.93
CA ALA A 384 14.62 -15.84 30.68
C ALA A 384 13.17 -15.49 31.06
N GLY A 385 12.20 -16.34 30.73
CA GLY A 385 10.76 -16.03 30.79
C GLY A 385 10.28 -15.36 29.50
N ASP A 386 9.10 -14.73 29.57
CA ASP A 386 8.61 -13.83 28.54
C ASP A 386 9.29 -12.45 28.67
N LEU A 387 9.30 -11.69 27.57
CA LEU A 387 9.90 -10.35 27.47
C LEU A 387 9.24 -9.32 28.41
N PHE A 388 8.03 -9.63 28.89
CA PHE A 388 7.19 -8.80 29.72
C PHE A 388 6.53 -9.70 30.78
N ALA A 389 6.40 -9.20 32.00
CA ALA A 389 5.74 -9.96 33.07
C ALA A 389 4.22 -10.01 32.87
N GLY A 390 3.66 -8.96 32.25
CA GLY A 390 2.22 -8.78 32.10
C GLY A 390 1.53 -8.53 33.44
N GLY A 391 0.19 -8.56 33.43
CA GLY A 391 -0.63 -8.39 34.64
C GLY A 391 -1.92 -7.63 34.36
N GLY A 392 -2.64 -7.29 35.44
CA GLY A 392 -4.01 -6.76 35.37
C GLY A 392 -4.20 -5.50 34.52
N ALA A 393 -3.17 -4.66 34.36
CA ALA A 393 -3.21 -3.50 33.46
C ALA A 393 -3.27 -3.91 31.97
N THR A 394 -2.57 -4.98 31.59
CA THR A 394 -2.59 -5.54 30.23
C THR A 394 -3.94 -6.21 29.95
N ASP A 395 -4.51 -6.90 30.94
CA ASP A 395 -5.79 -7.59 30.79
C ASP A 395 -6.98 -6.61 30.80
N ALA A 396 -6.90 -5.53 31.60
CA ALA A 396 -7.85 -4.42 31.53
C ALA A 396 -7.80 -3.76 30.15
N TRP A 397 -6.62 -3.37 29.67
CA TRP A 397 -6.45 -2.81 28.33
C TRP A 397 -7.03 -3.72 27.23
N GLN A 398 -6.80 -5.03 27.32
CA GLN A 398 -7.33 -5.97 26.33
C GLN A 398 -8.87 -6.05 26.34
N ARG A 399 -9.53 -5.89 27.51
CA ARG A 399 -11.00 -5.82 27.59
C ARG A 399 -11.51 -4.51 26.98
N ASP A 400 -10.92 -3.38 27.35
CA ASP A 400 -11.34 -2.05 26.89
C ASP A 400 -11.13 -1.90 25.37
N LEU A 401 -10.00 -2.40 24.85
CA LEU A 401 -9.72 -2.50 23.42
C LEU A 401 -10.76 -3.36 22.68
N ARG A 402 -11.15 -4.49 23.27
CA ARG A 402 -12.16 -5.38 22.66
C ARG A 402 -13.52 -4.69 22.59
N SER A 403 -13.90 -3.91 23.59
CA SER A 403 -15.10 -3.04 23.57
C SER A 403 -15.05 -2.04 22.41
N ALA A 404 -14.01 -1.20 22.37
CA ALA A 404 -13.85 -0.17 21.35
C ALA A 404 -13.79 -0.73 19.91
N VAL A 405 -13.11 -1.87 19.70
CA VAL A 405 -13.08 -2.54 18.39
C VAL A 405 -14.42 -3.21 18.09
N ALA A 406 -15.10 -3.81 19.07
CA ALA A 406 -16.40 -4.45 18.86
C ALA A 406 -17.52 -3.47 18.51
N ALA A 407 -17.45 -2.23 18.99
CA ALA A 407 -18.40 -1.15 18.67
C ALA A 407 -18.46 -0.82 17.16
N ARG A 408 -17.40 -1.12 16.40
CA ARG A 408 -17.31 -0.92 14.94
C ARG A 408 -18.05 -1.97 14.11
N SER A 409 -18.79 -2.88 14.76
CA SER A 409 -19.41 -4.03 14.13
C SER A 409 -20.64 -3.66 13.32
N SER A 410 -20.65 -4.05 12.05
CA SER A 410 -21.82 -3.97 11.17
C SER A 410 -22.06 -5.32 10.49
N ALA A 411 -23.33 -5.66 10.26
CA ALA A 411 -23.72 -6.78 9.42
C ALA A 411 -24.07 -6.37 7.98
N ALA A 412 -23.88 -5.08 7.61
CA ALA A 412 -24.12 -4.57 6.27
C ALA A 412 -23.30 -5.36 5.23
N TRP A 413 -21.97 -5.39 5.37
CA TRP A 413 -21.05 -6.08 4.45
C TRP A 413 -21.47 -7.52 4.06
N LEU A 414 -22.11 -8.24 4.99
CA LEU A 414 -22.55 -9.61 4.78
C LEU A 414 -23.83 -9.67 3.93
N ARG A 415 -24.79 -8.77 4.20
CA ARG A 415 -25.99 -8.60 3.38
C ARG A 415 -25.66 -8.04 2.00
N ASP A 416 -24.77 -7.05 1.95
CA ASP A 416 -24.34 -6.38 0.72
C ASP A 416 -23.60 -7.39 -0.18
N PHE A 417 -22.77 -8.25 0.41
CA PHE A 417 -22.15 -9.39 -0.30
C PHE A 417 -23.20 -10.43 -0.73
N GLU A 418 -24.10 -10.87 0.16
CA GLU A 418 -25.11 -11.89 -0.16
C GLU A 418 -26.12 -11.42 -1.24
N ALA A 419 -26.40 -10.12 -1.32
CA ALA A 419 -27.30 -9.51 -2.31
C ALA A 419 -26.59 -9.03 -3.60
N GLY A 420 -25.31 -8.68 -3.52
CA GLY A 420 -24.51 -8.13 -4.63
C GLY A 420 -23.60 -9.16 -5.30
N GLU A 421 -22.29 -9.10 -5.02
CA GLU A 421 -21.28 -9.89 -5.73
C GLU A 421 -21.24 -11.39 -5.34
N GLY A 422 -21.81 -11.76 -4.19
CA GLY A 422 -21.69 -13.10 -3.61
C GLY A 422 -22.22 -14.25 -4.49
N PRO A 423 -23.40 -14.14 -5.13
CA PRO A 423 -23.88 -15.12 -6.09
C PRO A 423 -22.92 -15.33 -7.28
N ALA A 424 -22.33 -14.24 -7.81
CA ALA A 424 -21.39 -14.32 -8.92
C ALA A 424 -20.07 -14.98 -8.49
N LEU A 425 -19.46 -14.53 -7.39
CA LEU A 425 -18.23 -15.11 -6.85
C LEU A 425 -18.41 -16.60 -6.50
N ARG A 426 -19.56 -16.99 -5.94
CA ARG A 426 -19.89 -18.40 -5.67
C ARG A 426 -19.96 -19.20 -6.97
N ALA A 427 -20.62 -18.68 -8.01
CA ALA A 427 -20.75 -19.36 -9.30
C ALA A 427 -19.40 -19.55 -9.99
N GLU A 428 -18.53 -18.53 -9.97
CA GLU A 428 -17.16 -18.58 -10.52
C GLU A 428 -16.28 -19.57 -9.76
N LEU A 429 -16.27 -19.53 -8.42
CA LEU A 429 -15.53 -20.50 -7.62
C LEU A 429 -16.02 -21.94 -7.85
N ALA A 430 -17.33 -22.14 -7.99
CA ALA A 430 -17.89 -23.45 -8.32
C ALA A 430 -17.57 -23.92 -9.75
N ALA A 431 -17.32 -23.01 -10.70
CA ALA A 431 -16.81 -23.36 -12.02
C ALA A 431 -15.33 -23.77 -11.95
N LEU A 432 -14.49 -22.92 -11.37
CA LEU A 432 -13.05 -23.15 -11.21
C LEU A 432 -12.70 -24.39 -10.36
N ALA A 433 -13.60 -24.80 -9.46
CA ALA A 433 -13.51 -26.06 -8.72
C ALA A 433 -13.90 -27.29 -9.56
N ARG A 434 -14.89 -27.17 -10.46
CA ARG A 434 -15.30 -28.24 -11.38
C ARG A 434 -14.26 -28.54 -12.46
N ASP A 435 -13.50 -27.52 -12.87
CA ASP A 435 -12.37 -27.68 -13.80
C ASP A 435 -11.20 -28.49 -13.19
N GLY A 436 -11.30 -28.85 -11.91
CA GLY A 436 -10.39 -29.75 -11.22
C GLY A 436 -9.02 -29.16 -10.94
N LEU A 437 -8.20 -29.94 -10.25
CA LEU A 437 -6.80 -29.64 -9.96
C LEU A 437 -5.87 -29.96 -11.16
N ASP A 438 -6.39 -29.96 -12.39
CA ASP A 438 -5.66 -30.48 -13.56
C ASP A 438 -5.76 -29.61 -14.85
N ALA A 439 -6.72 -28.68 -15.00
CA ALA A 439 -6.91 -28.00 -16.31
C ALA A 439 -5.93 -26.87 -16.66
N VAL A 440 -5.43 -26.09 -15.68
CA VAL A 440 -4.64 -24.85 -15.95
C VAL A 440 -3.21 -24.91 -15.36
N VAL A 441 -2.93 -25.92 -14.54
CA VAL A 441 -1.62 -26.14 -13.90
C VAL A 441 -0.91 -27.41 -14.42
N ALA A 442 -1.61 -28.29 -15.16
CA ALA A 442 -0.98 -29.48 -15.78
C ALA A 442 0.04 -29.13 -16.88
N ALA A 443 -0.10 -27.98 -17.54
CA ALA A 443 0.83 -27.48 -18.58
C ALA A 443 2.25 -27.08 -18.06
N GLU A 444 2.70 -27.65 -16.95
CA GLU A 444 4.14 -27.82 -16.61
C GLU A 444 4.66 -29.22 -17.00
N SER A 445 3.80 -30.12 -17.50
CA SER A 445 4.18 -31.40 -18.12
C SER A 445 4.46 -31.20 -19.60
N ASP A 446 5.52 -31.85 -20.12
CA ASP A 446 5.90 -31.78 -21.54
C ASP A 446 4.86 -32.44 -22.48
N ALA A 447 3.89 -33.19 -21.93
CA ALA A 447 2.93 -34.02 -22.66
C ALA A 447 1.67 -33.26 -23.12
N ASP A 448 1.39 -32.09 -22.55
CA ASP A 448 0.19 -31.28 -22.87
C ASP A 448 0.44 -30.26 -23.99
N PHE A 449 1.66 -30.22 -24.53
CA PHE A 449 2.05 -29.35 -25.64
C PHE A 449 2.23 -30.16 -26.92
N LEU A 450 1.66 -29.68 -28.03
CA LEU A 450 1.93 -30.24 -29.35
C LEU A 450 3.40 -30.05 -29.72
N ASP A 451 4.02 -31.10 -30.25
CA ASP A 451 5.33 -30.99 -30.88
C ASP A 451 5.22 -30.24 -32.21
N ALA A 452 6.33 -29.65 -32.66
CA ALA A 452 6.34 -28.79 -33.85
C ALA A 452 5.89 -29.48 -35.15
N ALA A 453 5.90 -30.82 -35.19
CA ALA A 453 5.41 -31.61 -36.32
C ALA A 453 3.87 -31.71 -36.38
N ASP A 454 3.18 -31.57 -35.24
CA ASP A 454 1.73 -31.69 -35.10
C ASP A 454 1.01 -30.33 -35.14
N LEU A 455 1.78 -29.24 -35.15
CA LEU A 455 1.25 -27.89 -35.28
C LEU A 455 0.76 -27.60 -36.69
N SER A 456 -0.38 -26.92 -36.79
CA SER A 456 -0.84 -26.34 -38.06
C SER A 456 0.23 -25.39 -38.65
N PRO A 457 0.48 -25.45 -39.98
CA PRO A 457 1.47 -24.59 -40.62
C PRO A 457 1.02 -23.13 -40.61
N ALA A 458 1.99 -22.21 -40.64
CA ALA A 458 1.72 -20.78 -40.73
C ALA A 458 0.85 -20.46 -41.97
N PRO A 459 -0.31 -19.81 -41.84
CA PRO A 459 -1.11 -19.39 -42.99
C PRO A 459 -0.32 -18.38 -43.83
N ALA A 460 -0.48 -18.43 -45.15
CA ALA A 460 0.36 -17.69 -46.10
C ALA A 460 0.47 -16.18 -45.81
N VAL A 461 -0.61 -15.56 -45.33
CA VAL A 461 -0.66 -14.14 -44.95
C VAL A 461 0.35 -13.74 -43.87
N TYR A 462 0.76 -14.68 -43.00
CA TYR A 462 1.75 -14.46 -41.94
C TYR A 462 3.21 -14.72 -42.39
N GLY A 463 3.42 -15.23 -43.61
CA GLY A 463 4.69 -15.78 -44.07
C GLY A 463 5.86 -14.78 -44.00
N ASP A 464 5.68 -13.60 -44.59
CA ASP A 464 6.75 -12.59 -44.68
C ASP A 464 7.14 -12.03 -43.31
N ALA A 465 6.14 -11.71 -42.47
CA ALA A 465 6.37 -11.24 -41.11
C ALA A 465 7.07 -12.30 -40.24
N LEU A 466 6.69 -13.58 -40.35
CA LEU A 466 7.36 -14.67 -39.63
C LEU A 466 8.79 -14.87 -40.13
N ALA A 467 9.05 -14.75 -41.43
CA ALA A 467 10.39 -14.87 -41.99
C ALA A 467 11.32 -13.75 -41.49
N GLU A 468 10.83 -12.51 -41.42
CA GLU A 468 11.59 -11.39 -40.85
C GLU A 468 11.78 -11.49 -39.33
N LEU A 469 10.79 -12.01 -38.58
CA LEU A 469 10.93 -12.24 -37.14
C LEU A 469 12.05 -13.26 -36.85
N ARG A 470 12.12 -14.34 -37.63
CA ARG A 470 13.21 -15.33 -37.57
C ARG A 470 14.54 -14.69 -37.92
N ARG A 471 14.65 -13.99 -39.06
CA ARG A 471 15.87 -13.23 -39.45
C ARG A 471 16.33 -12.27 -38.34
N ALA A 472 15.42 -11.55 -37.69
CA ALA A 472 15.74 -10.61 -36.62
C ALA A 472 16.22 -11.30 -35.34
N SER A 473 15.63 -12.46 -35.00
CA SER A 473 16.06 -13.30 -33.86
C SER A 473 17.45 -13.88 -34.10
N ASP A 474 17.65 -14.53 -35.23
CA ASP A 474 18.89 -15.25 -35.58
C ASP A 474 20.07 -14.30 -35.84
N SER A 475 19.77 -13.04 -36.16
CA SER A 475 20.75 -11.98 -36.36
C SER A 475 21.63 -11.68 -35.13
N GLY A 476 21.23 -12.07 -33.91
CA GLY A 476 21.94 -11.72 -32.67
C GLY A 476 21.98 -10.22 -32.33
N ARG A 477 21.26 -9.38 -33.09
CA ARG A 477 21.18 -7.91 -32.90
C ARG A 477 19.88 -7.47 -32.21
N TRP A 478 19.16 -8.40 -31.56
CA TRP A 478 17.88 -8.13 -30.91
C TRP A 478 18.03 -6.99 -29.87
N PRO A 479 17.17 -5.94 -29.89
CA PRO A 479 17.33 -4.79 -29.00
C PRO A 479 17.12 -5.17 -27.53
N LYS A 480 17.81 -4.47 -26.61
CA LYS A 480 17.59 -4.65 -25.18
C LYS A 480 16.18 -4.24 -24.78
N THR A 481 15.47 -5.14 -24.09
CA THR A 481 14.16 -4.87 -23.47
C THR A 481 14.23 -3.68 -22.50
N SER A 482 13.21 -2.83 -22.51
CA SER A 482 13.13 -1.67 -21.60
C SER A 482 12.96 -2.11 -20.13
N LEU A 483 13.45 -1.28 -19.19
CA LEU A 483 13.34 -1.53 -17.75
C LEU A 483 11.89 -1.63 -17.22
N ALA A 484 10.92 -1.10 -17.97
CA ALA A 484 9.51 -1.27 -17.66
C ALA A 484 9.03 -2.69 -18.03
N ARG A 485 9.19 -3.08 -19.30
CA ARG A 485 8.75 -4.40 -19.80
C ARG A 485 9.54 -5.55 -19.16
N SER A 486 10.82 -5.37 -18.84
CA SER A 486 11.64 -6.40 -18.18
C SER A 486 11.16 -6.77 -16.77
N LYS A 487 10.30 -5.96 -16.13
CA LYS A 487 9.66 -6.29 -14.84
C LYS A 487 8.39 -7.15 -15.01
N LEU A 488 7.82 -7.15 -16.21
CA LEU A 488 6.53 -7.79 -16.54
C LEU A 488 6.72 -9.15 -17.21
N ILE A 489 7.82 -9.33 -17.94
CA ILE A 489 8.20 -10.62 -18.54
C ILE A 489 8.65 -11.58 -17.44
N LYS A 490 8.03 -12.78 -17.40
CA LYS A 490 8.42 -13.89 -16.50
C LYS A 490 9.86 -14.31 -16.82
N PRO A 491 10.71 -14.65 -15.83
CA PRO A 491 12.06 -15.11 -16.07
C PRO A 491 12.08 -16.35 -16.97
N GLY A 492 12.83 -16.31 -18.06
CA GLY A 492 13.00 -17.39 -19.01
C GLY A 492 14.16 -17.07 -19.95
N ASP A 493 14.74 -18.10 -20.57
CA ASP A 493 15.88 -17.93 -21.47
C ASP A 493 15.45 -17.21 -22.76
N ASP A 494 16.29 -16.28 -23.21
CA ASP A 494 16.18 -15.55 -24.49
C ASP A 494 14.93 -14.64 -24.69
N ALA A 495 14.08 -14.53 -23.66
CA ALA A 495 12.86 -13.70 -23.66
C ALA A 495 13.14 -12.19 -23.79
N ALA A 496 12.61 -11.54 -24.83
CA ALA A 496 12.89 -10.14 -25.13
C ALA A 496 11.74 -9.41 -25.85
N SER A 497 11.72 -8.07 -25.75
CA SER A 497 10.66 -7.22 -26.30
C SER A 497 11.17 -5.84 -26.72
N PHE A 498 10.76 -5.36 -27.90
CA PHE A 498 10.99 -3.99 -28.39
C PHE A 498 9.73 -3.42 -29.07
N THR A 499 9.83 -2.24 -29.69
CA THR A 499 8.72 -1.60 -30.42
C THR A 499 9.21 -1.07 -31.76
N LEU A 500 8.40 -1.25 -32.81
CA LEU A 500 8.56 -0.70 -34.15
C LEU A 500 7.54 0.42 -34.40
N SER A 501 7.89 1.34 -35.32
CA SER A 501 7.03 2.47 -35.74
C SER A 501 6.61 2.33 -37.21
N ARG A 502 5.35 2.65 -37.54
CA ARG A 502 4.86 2.60 -38.93
C ARG A 502 5.56 3.67 -39.77
N GLY A 503 6.02 3.31 -40.97
CA GLY A 503 6.80 4.19 -41.85
C GLY A 503 8.30 4.31 -41.52
N GLY A 504 8.76 3.66 -40.44
CA GLY A 504 10.17 3.64 -40.03
C GLY A 504 10.68 4.94 -39.40
N GLY A 505 11.91 4.89 -38.86
CA GLY A 505 12.63 6.08 -38.35
C GLY A 505 12.23 6.61 -36.97
N GLY A 506 11.25 6.03 -36.29
CA GLY A 506 10.83 6.45 -34.94
C GLY A 506 11.62 5.83 -33.78
N SER A 507 12.35 4.73 -34.02
CA SER A 507 13.11 4.00 -33.00
C SER A 507 14.44 3.43 -33.51
N ARG A 508 15.34 3.08 -32.58
CA ARG A 508 16.58 2.35 -32.89
C ARG A 508 16.32 0.95 -33.48
N ALA A 509 15.17 0.33 -33.18
CA ALA A 509 14.81 -0.96 -33.76
C ALA A 509 14.40 -0.83 -35.23
N ASP A 510 13.72 0.27 -35.60
CA ASP A 510 13.29 0.56 -36.97
C ASP A 510 14.50 0.64 -37.91
N ALA A 511 15.60 1.25 -37.45
CA ALA A 511 16.86 1.32 -38.18
C ALA A 511 17.65 -0.01 -38.24
N LEU A 512 17.38 -0.95 -37.33
CA LEU A 512 18.04 -2.26 -37.31
C LEU A 512 17.29 -3.30 -38.17
N PHE A 513 15.97 -3.19 -38.26
CA PHE A 513 15.09 -4.15 -38.92
C PHE A 513 14.00 -3.46 -39.77
N PRO A 514 14.36 -2.68 -40.82
CA PRO A 514 13.38 -1.96 -41.64
C PRO A 514 12.40 -2.92 -42.34
N ALA A 515 12.91 -4.00 -42.96
CA ALA A 515 12.06 -5.00 -43.62
C ALA A 515 11.07 -5.69 -42.66
N LEU A 516 11.45 -5.87 -41.38
CA LEU A 516 10.54 -6.38 -40.36
C LEU A 516 9.42 -5.37 -40.05
N ALA A 517 9.72 -4.07 -40.02
CA ALA A 517 8.69 -3.05 -39.80
C ALA A 517 7.68 -3.05 -40.95
N ASP A 518 8.15 -3.05 -42.20
CA ASP A 518 7.29 -3.10 -43.39
C ASP A 518 6.41 -4.35 -43.39
N ALA A 519 6.98 -5.53 -43.16
CA ALA A 519 6.24 -6.80 -43.11
C ALA A 519 5.24 -6.87 -41.95
N VAL A 520 5.56 -6.31 -40.78
CA VAL A 520 4.68 -6.29 -39.60
C VAL A 520 3.47 -5.38 -39.81
N PHE A 521 3.63 -4.20 -40.41
CA PHE A 521 2.49 -3.30 -40.64
C PHE A 521 1.65 -3.68 -41.86
N ALA A 522 2.26 -4.27 -42.90
CA ALA A 522 1.52 -4.91 -43.99
C ALA A 522 0.67 -6.09 -43.49
N LEU A 523 1.17 -6.86 -42.50
CA LEU A 523 0.41 -7.91 -41.86
C LEU A 523 -0.82 -7.38 -41.11
N GLU A 524 -0.72 -6.24 -40.39
CA GLU A 524 -1.90 -5.64 -39.72
C GLU A 524 -3.03 -5.36 -40.72
N GLU A 525 -2.70 -4.75 -41.86
CA GLU A 525 -3.67 -4.41 -42.92
C GLU A 525 -4.32 -5.66 -43.51
N ALA A 526 -3.58 -6.77 -43.61
CA ALA A 526 -4.09 -8.03 -44.14
C ALA A 526 -4.98 -8.81 -43.15
N ILE A 527 -4.69 -8.75 -41.84
CA ILE A 527 -5.44 -9.51 -40.80
C ILE A 527 -6.56 -8.70 -40.15
N ALA A 528 -6.54 -7.37 -40.26
CA ALA A 528 -7.54 -6.46 -39.69
C ALA A 528 -7.89 -5.29 -40.66
N PRO A 529 -8.36 -5.56 -41.90
CA PRO A 529 -8.52 -4.53 -42.94
C PRO A 529 -9.56 -3.43 -42.64
N GLY A 530 -10.45 -3.65 -41.66
CA GLY A 530 -11.44 -2.65 -41.21
C GLY A 530 -10.97 -1.79 -40.03
N ARG A 531 -9.77 -2.03 -39.50
CA ARG A 531 -9.24 -1.40 -38.30
C ARG A 531 -8.46 -0.13 -38.64
N PRO A 532 -8.56 0.97 -37.85
CA PRO A 532 -7.69 2.12 -38.00
C PRO A 532 -6.20 1.73 -37.89
N PRO A 533 -5.33 2.11 -38.84
CA PRO A 533 -3.92 1.67 -38.85
C PRO A 533 -3.16 2.04 -37.57
N SER A 534 -2.51 1.06 -36.93
CA SER A 534 -1.70 1.30 -35.72
C SER A 534 -0.39 2.02 -36.05
N THR A 535 -0.01 3.02 -35.26
CA THR A 535 1.27 3.74 -35.47
C THR A 535 2.48 3.02 -34.87
N ARG A 536 2.26 2.05 -33.96
CA ARG A 536 3.32 1.25 -33.32
C ARG A 536 2.95 -0.22 -33.24
N CYS A 537 3.97 -1.07 -33.18
CA CYS A 537 3.83 -2.49 -32.85
C CYS A 537 4.89 -2.90 -31.82
N ALA A 538 4.48 -3.47 -30.69
CA ALA A 538 5.41 -4.14 -29.78
C ALA A 538 5.72 -5.54 -30.33
N VAL A 539 7.01 -5.83 -30.49
CA VAL A 539 7.52 -7.10 -31.01
C VAL A 539 8.13 -7.88 -29.86
N ASN A 540 7.57 -9.05 -29.57
CA ASN A 540 7.96 -9.88 -28.44
C ASN A 540 8.45 -11.24 -28.95
N ARG A 541 9.57 -11.74 -28.40
CA ARG A 541 10.13 -13.06 -28.68
C ARG A 541 10.26 -13.83 -27.38
N ARG A 542 9.68 -15.04 -27.33
CA ARG A 542 9.70 -15.96 -26.17
C ARG A 542 9.27 -15.30 -24.84
N ALA A 543 8.57 -14.17 -24.89
CA ALA A 543 8.18 -13.40 -23.73
C ALA A 543 6.81 -13.86 -23.21
N ALA A 544 6.81 -14.45 -22.00
CA ALA A 544 5.59 -14.71 -21.25
C ALA A 544 5.34 -13.55 -20.29
N PHE A 545 4.29 -12.75 -20.51
CA PHE A 545 3.97 -11.62 -19.64
C PHE A 545 3.18 -12.08 -18.40
N ALA A 546 3.43 -11.45 -17.26
CA ALA A 546 2.62 -11.55 -16.05
C ALA A 546 1.38 -10.61 -16.14
N PRO A 547 0.35 -10.76 -15.29
CA PRO A 547 -0.82 -9.87 -15.27
C PRO A 547 -0.44 -8.40 -15.11
N HIS A 548 -0.83 -7.57 -16.08
CA HIS A 548 -0.56 -6.13 -16.15
C HIS A 548 -1.56 -5.40 -17.05
N VAL A 549 -1.56 -4.07 -16.99
CA VAL A 549 -2.12 -3.18 -18.03
C VAL A 549 -0.97 -2.45 -18.73
N ASP A 550 -1.23 -1.94 -19.94
CA ASP A 550 -0.29 -1.11 -20.70
C ASP A 550 -0.06 0.26 -20.03
N SER A 551 1.08 0.89 -20.34
CA SER A 551 1.44 2.21 -19.80
C SER A 551 1.11 3.34 -20.78
N GLY A 552 0.14 4.19 -20.44
CA GLY A 552 -0.28 5.36 -21.23
C GLY A 552 -1.17 6.32 -20.42
N GLU A 553 -1.64 7.40 -21.06
CA GLU A 553 -2.72 8.27 -20.56
C GLU A 553 -4.02 7.96 -21.32
N GLY A 554 -5.15 8.01 -20.61
CA GLY A 554 -6.47 7.67 -21.16
C GLY A 554 -7.03 8.70 -22.16
N HIS A 555 -8.12 8.32 -22.83
CA HIS A 555 -8.87 9.11 -23.82
C HIS A 555 -8.20 9.38 -25.19
N GLY A 556 -7.01 8.85 -25.48
CA GLY A 556 -6.38 8.99 -26.81
C GLY A 556 -5.73 7.75 -27.43
N GLN A 557 -5.46 6.69 -26.66
CA GLN A 557 -4.88 5.45 -27.20
C GLN A 557 -5.94 4.57 -27.86
N SER A 558 -5.62 3.96 -29.00
CA SER A 558 -6.50 2.97 -29.65
C SER A 558 -6.61 1.70 -28.81
N THR A 559 -7.70 0.94 -28.97
CA THR A 559 -7.73 -0.49 -28.62
C THR A 559 -6.49 -1.20 -29.16
N SER A 560 -5.96 -2.18 -28.42
CA SER A 560 -4.81 -2.98 -28.85
C SER A 560 -5.27 -4.16 -29.71
N LEU A 561 -4.45 -4.57 -30.67
CA LEU A 561 -4.62 -5.80 -31.45
C LEU A 561 -3.39 -6.69 -31.25
N ILE A 562 -3.57 -7.96 -30.86
CA ILE A 562 -2.49 -8.93 -30.68
C ILE A 562 -2.65 -10.13 -31.60
N VAL A 563 -1.52 -10.65 -32.09
CA VAL A 563 -1.45 -11.98 -32.72
C VAL A 563 -0.11 -12.66 -32.38
N GLY A 564 -0.16 -13.99 -32.19
CA GLY A 564 1.00 -14.85 -31.98
C GLY A 564 1.43 -15.53 -33.29
N LEU A 565 2.74 -15.64 -33.52
CA LEU A 565 3.33 -16.27 -34.70
C LEU A 565 4.43 -17.27 -34.31
N GLY A 566 4.64 -18.27 -35.15
CA GLY A 566 5.70 -19.27 -35.02
C GLY A 566 5.20 -20.66 -34.64
N ASP A 567 6.17 -21.52 -34.30
CA ASP A 567 5.96 -22.94 -34.05
C ASP A 567 5.94 -23.18 -32.53
N PHE A 568 4.81 -22.83 -31.92
CA PHE A 568 4.55 -22.94 -30.49
C PHE A 568 3.18 -23.57 -30.19
N SER A 569 3.07 -24.18 -29.01
CA SER A 569 1.83 -24.72 -28.43
C SER A 569 1.54 -24.03 -27.09
N GLY A 570 0.26 -23.81 -26.78
CA GLY A 570 -0.18 -22.97 -25.66
C GLY A 570 0.10 -21.49 -25.89
N GLY A 571 0.17 -20.69 -24.82
CA GLY A 571 0.57 -19.28 -24.89
C GLY A 571 -0.54 -18.35 -25.35
N GLU A 572 -1.78 -18.78 -25.08
CA GLU A 572 -3.01 -18.01 -25.14
C GLU A 572 -2.85 -16.67 -24.39
N LEU A 573 -3.58 -15.66 -24.84
CA LEU A 573 -3.74 -14.44 -24.07
C LEU A 573 -4.95 -14.58 -23.15
N ALA A 574 -4.74 -14.38 -21.86
CA ALA A 574 -5.81 -14.10 -20.92
C ALA A 574 -6.00 -12.58 -20.83
N VAL A 575 -7.23 -12.11 -21.03
CA VAL A 575 -7.67 -10.72 -20.83
C VAL A 575 -8.79 -10.74 -19.81
N GLU A 576 -8.55 -10.15 -18.65
CA GLU A 576 -9.40 -10.24 -17.45
C GLU A 576 -9.83 -11.66 -17.11
N ARG A 577 -11.04 -12.09 -17.53
CA ARG A 577 -11.60 -13.42 -17.27
C ARG A 577 -11.70 -14.30 -18.52
N ARG A 578 -11.25 -13.82 -19.70
CA ARG A 578 -11.38 -14.50 -20.99
C ARG A 578 -10.01 -14.95 -21.49
N VAL A 579 -9.86 -16.26 -21.69
CA VAL A 579 -8.72 -16.86 -22.40
C VAL A 579 -9.06 -16.97 -23.88
N SER A 580 -8.11 -16.60 -24.74
CA SER A 580 -8.23 -16.70 -26.19
C SER A 580 -6.93 -17.23 -26.78
N ASP A 581 -7.01 -18.22 -27.67
CA ASP A 581 -5.90 -18.55 -28.55
C ASP A 581 -5.58 -17.34 -29.45
N VAL A 582 -4.29 -17.10 -29.65
CA VAL A 582 -3.77 -16.01 -30.46
C VAL A 582 -2.83 -16.51 -31.56
N ARG A 583 -2.55 -17.83 -31.68
CA ARG A 583 -1.64 -18.38 -32.69
C ARG A 583 -2.28 -18.29 -34.07
N TYR A 584 -1.80 -17.34 -34.88
CA TYR A 584 -2.41 -16.93 -36.16
C TYR A 584 -3.89 -16.54 -36.04
N ALA A 585 -4.32 -16.14 -34.84
CA ALA A 585 -5.67 -15.72 -34.49
C ALA A 585 -5.61 -14.29 -33.91
N PRO A 586 -5.96 -13.25 -34.68
CA PRO A 586 -5.93 -11.88 -34.18
C PRO A 586 -7.01 -11.64 -33.12
N LEU A 587 -6.65 -10.94 -32.04
CA LEU A 587 -7.56 -10.56 -30.95
C LEU A 587 -7.44 -9.06 -30.65
N GLU A 588 -8.57 -8.36 -30.61
CA GLU A 588 -8.64 -6.99 -30.08
C GLU A 588 -9.02 -6.98 -28.59
N PHE A 589 -8.42 -6.06 -27.83
CA PHE A 589 -8.67 -5.84 -26.39
C PHE A 589 -8.25 -4.43 -25.96
N ASP A 590 -8.83 -3.90 -24.88
CA ASP A 590 -8.42 -2.61 -24.31
C ASP A 590 -7.25 -2.83 -23.33
N GLY A 591 -6.03 -2.88 -23.86
CA GLY A 591 -4.82 -3.10 -23.06
C GLY A 591 -4.57 -2.06 -21.95
N TRP A 592 -5.24 -0.91 -21.99
CA TRP A 592 -5.17 0.12 -20.94
C TRP A 592 -6.15 -0.16 -19.79
N ARG A 593 -7.39 -0.53 -20.09
CA ARG A 593 -8.42 -0.82 -19.06
C ARG A 593 -8.43 -2.26 -18.57
N GLU A 594 -8.01 -3.21 -19.40
CA GLU A 594 -8.11 -4.65 -19.15
C GLU A 594 -6.75 -5.27 -18.83
N ARG A 595 -6.65 -5.92 -17.65
CA ARG A 595 -5.44 -6.64 -17.24
C ARG A 595 -5.27 -7.88 -18.10
N HIS A 596 -4.07 -8.10 -18.60
CA HIS A 596 -3.78 -9.20 -19.53
C HIS A 596 -2.44 -9.87 -19.26
N TRP A 597 -2.33 -11.16 -19.65
CA TRP A 597 -1.12 -11.98 -19.46
C TRP A 597 -1.03 -13.18 -20.40
N THR A 598 0.18 -13.73 -20.53
CA THR A 598 0.43 -14.93 -21.34
C THR A 598 0.35 -16.19 -20.47
N LEU A 599 -0.42 -17.19 -20.91
CA LEU A 599 -0.41 -18.54 -20.34
C LEU A 599 0.91 -19.29 -20.67
N PRO A 600 1.20 -20.46 -20.06
CA PRO A 600 2.38 -21.27 -20.38
C PRO A 600 2.42 -21.65 -21.87
N PHE A 601 3.62 -21.73 -22.45
CA PHE A 601 3.82 -22.19 -23.83
C PHE A 601 5.16 -22.90 -24.01
N LYS A 602 5.22 -23.75 -25.04
CA LYS A 602 6.42 -24.42 -25.52
C LYS A 602 6.65 -24.07 -26.99
N GLY A 603 7.91 -23.98 -27.42
CA GLY A 603 8.30 -23.75 -28.82
C GLY A 603 8.71 -22.31 -29.15
N GLU A 604 8.69 -21.96 -30.43
CA GLU A 604 9.06 -20.65 -30.98
C GLU A 604 7.85 -19.72 -31.01
N ARG A 605 7.65 -18.93 -29.95
CA ARG A 605 6.58 -17.93 -29.87
C ARG A 605 7.10 -16.52 -30.11
N TYR A 606 6.62 -15.89 -31.17
CA TYR A 606 6.58 -14.43 -31.29
C TYR A 606 5.18 -13.92 -30.96
N SER A 607 5.06 -12.69 -30.46
CA SER A 607 3.78 -11.98 -30.51
C SER A 607 3.95 -10.52 -30.90
N LEU A 608 3.08 -10.09 -31.80
CA LEU A 608 2.95 -8.72 -32.29
C LEU A 608 1.77 -8.07 -31.59
N VAL A 609 1.96 -6.89 -31.00
CA VAL A 609 0.88 -6.11 -30.37
C VAL A 609 0.83 -4.74 -31.03
N PHE A 610 -0.17 -4.50 -31.86
CA PHE A 610 -0.41 -3.28 -32.61
C PHE A 610 -1.23 -2.29 -31.78
N PHE A 611 -0.77 -1.04 -31.72
CA PHE A 611 -1.43 0.04 -31.00
C PHE A 611 -1.06 1.41 -31.59
N THR A 612 -2.00 2.35 -31.56
CA THR A 612 -1.72 3.78 -31.69
C THR A 612 -1.76 4.39 -30.29
N PRO A 613 -0.62 4.81 -29.72
CA PRO A 613 -0.64 5.64 -28.51
C PRO A 613 -1.44 6.91 -28.77
N ALA A 614 -1.98 7.50 -27.71
CA ALA A 614 -2.46 8.88 -27.77
C ALA A 614 -1.39 9.74 -28.46
N ALA A 615 -1.83 10.57 -29.41
CA ALA A 615 -0.93 11.46 -30.13
C ALA A 615 -0.09 12.21 -29.08
N PRO A 616 1.26 12.22 -29.18
CA PRO A 616 2.03 13.10 -28.34
C PRO A 616 1.52 14.49 -28.64
N ARG A 617 0.88 15.16 -27.66
CA ARG A 617 0.58 16.59 -27.77
C ARG A 617 1.87 17.23 -28.25
N ALA A 618 1.85 17.84 -29.44
CA ALA A 618 3.04 18.47 -29.98
C ALA A 618 3.56 19.40 -28.90
N ARG A 619 4.85 19.27 -28.53
CA ARG A 619 5.46 20.10 -27.48
C ARG A 619 5.65 21.53 -28.02
N ARG A 620 4.52 22.22 -28.19
CA ARG A 620 4.38 23.62 -27.85
C ARG A 620 4.94 23.79 -26.45
N SER A 621 5.80 24.78 -26.26
CA SER A 621 6.15 25.23 -24.92
C SER A 621 4.89 25.65 -24.17
N ALA A 622 4.95 25.73 -22.84
CA ALA A 622 3.85 26.31 -22.08
C ALA A 622 3.54 27.72 -22.60
N ASP A 623 4.56 28.48 -23.01
CA ASP A 623 4.47 29.80 -23.63
C ASP A 623 3.71 29.80 -24.97
N ASP A 624 3.98 28.86 -25.88
CA ASP A 624 3.26 28.71 -27.15
C ASP A 624 1.78 28.38 -26.93
N ALA A 625 1.47 27.62 -25.88
CA ALA A 625 0.10 27.27 -25.50
C ALA A 625 -0.61 28.48 -24.85
N ALA A 626 0.04 29.17 -23.91
CA ALA A 626 -0.46 30.39 -23.30
C ALA A 626 -0.69 31.50 -24.34
N ALA A 627 0.24 31.70 -25.26
CA ALA A 627 0.10 32.66 -26.37
C ALA A 627 -1.11 32.33 -27.27
N ALA A 628 -1.42 31.05 -27.47
CA ALA A 628 -2.62 30.63 -28.22
C ALA A 628 -3.91 30.86 -27.42
N VAL A 629 -3.91 30.67 -26.10
CA VAL A 629 -5.05 30.95 -25.21
C VAL A 629 -5.33 32.46 -25.08
N LEU A 630 -4.27 33.28 -25.11
CA LEU A 630 -4.37 34.74 -25.08
C LEU A 630 -4.68 35.36 -26.46
N ALA A 631 -4.62 34.59 -27.55
CA ALA A 631 -4.87 35.09 -28.90
C ALA A 631 -6.35 35.49 -29.08
N GLY A 632 -6.63 36.78 -28.92
CA GLY A 632 -7.98 37.36 -28.99
C GLY A 632 -8.50 37.92 -27.67
N ARG A 633 -7.77 37.76 -26.56
CA ARG A 633 -8.06 38.42 -25.28
C ARG A 633 -7.35 39.79 -25.20
N ALA A 634 -7.75 40.62 -24.24
CA ALA A 634 -6.98 41.79 -23.84
C ALA A 634 -5.56 41.37 -23.38
N SER A 635 -4.58 42.26 -23.52
CA SER A 635 -3.18 41.98 -23.15
C SER A 635 -3.07 41.46 -21.71
N PHE A 636 -2.33 40.37 -21.55
CA PHE A 636 -2.07 39.72 -20.28
C PHE A 636 -0.56 39.43 -20.17
N ALA A 637 0.10 40.08 -19.21
CA ALA A 637 1.51 39.98 -18.93
C ALA A 637 1.81 38.76 -18.05
N TYR A 638 2.89 38.05 -18.39
CA TYR A 638 3.38 36.90 -17.66
C TYR A 638 4.90 36.72 -17.89
N ARG A 639 5.58 35.93 -17.06
CA ARG A 639 7.02 35.65 -17.21
C ARG A 639 7.23 34.45 -18.16
N PRO A 640 7.84 34.62 -19.35
CA PRO A 640 8.06 33.51 -20.27
C PRO A 640 8.98 32.43 -19.70
N GLY A 641 8.73 31.17 -20.05
CA GLY A 641 9.47 30.00 -19.56
C GLY A 641 9.19 29.64 -18.10
N SER A 642 8.20 30.27 -17.46
CA SER A 642 7.82 30.02 -16.06
C SER A 642 6.51 29.24 -15.93
N SER A 643 6.15 28.90 -14.68
CA SER A 643 4.86 28.31 -14.32
C SER A 643 3.65 29.20 -14.66
N ASP A 644 3.83 30.51 -14.90
CA ASP A 644 2.73 31.41 -15.27
C ASP A 644 2.00 30.95 -16.54
N ALA A 645 2.77 30.42 -17.51
CA ALA A 645 2.23 29.94 -18.77
C ALA A 645 1.39 28.66 -18.60
N LEU A 646 1.68 27.84 -17.58
CA LEU A 646 0.84 26.69 -17.23
C LEU A 646 -0.49 27.14 -16.61
N ALA A 647 -0.43 28.08 -15.65
CA ALA A 647 -1.63 28.64 -15.01
C ALA A 647 -2.55 29.35 -16.02
N ILE A 648 -2.00 30.05 -17.02
CA ILE A 648 -2.78 30.63 -18.12
C ILE A 648 -3.51 29.54 -18.93
N VAL A 649 -2.83 28.46 -19.30
CA VAL A 649 -3.44 27.36 -20.07
C VAL A 649 -4.54 26.68 -19.26
N GLU A 650 -4.27 26.35 -18.00
CA GLU A 650 -5.20 25.63 -17.12
C GLU A 650 -6.47 26.45 -16.81
N VAL A 651 -6.30 27.75 -16.52
CA VAL A 651 -7.41 28.60 -16.06
C VAL A 651 -8.12 29.30 -17.22
N LEU A 652 -7.40 29.89 -18.18
CA LEU A 652 -8.00 30.65 -19.29
C LEU A 652 -8.24 29.82 -20.56
N GLY A 653 -7.61 28.65 -20.66
CA GLY A 653 -7.71 27.74 -21.81
C GLY A 653 -8.60 26.52 -21.52
N ASP A 654 -8.24 25.72 -20.52
CA ASP A 654 -8.97 24.52 -20.12
C ASP A 654 -10.18 24.83 -19.20
N GLY A 655 -10.21 26.02 -18.58
CA GLY A 655 -11.36 26.52 -17.81
C GLY A 655 -11.63 25.72 -16.53
N CYS A 656 -10.58 25.23 -15.86
CA CYS A 656 -10.69 24.27 -14.76
C CYS A 656 -11.69 24.69 -13.68
N TYR A 657 -11.65 25.95 -13.23
CA TYR A 657 -12.53 26.49 -12.17
C TYR A 657 -13.98 26.79 -12.62
N ALA A 658 -14.31 26.64 -13.90
CA ALA A 658 -15.62 27.01 -14.47
C ALA A 658 -16.55 25.81 -14.72
N THR A 659 -16.01 24.60 -14.81
CA THR A 659 -16.73 23.41 -15.28
C THR A 659 -16.88 22.38 -14.16
N PRO A 660 -18.00 22.37 -13.41
CA PRO A 660 -18.21 21.38 -12.37
C PRO A 660 -18.41 19.97 -12.94
N PRO A 661 -18.17 18.91 -12.14
CA PRO A 661 -18.49 17.54 -12.52
C PRO A 661 -19.98 17.37 -12.89
N PRO A 662 -20.34 16.49 -13.85
CA PRO A 662 -21.75 16.27 -14.27
C PRO A 662 -22.73 15.82 -13.18
N SER A 663 -22.25 15.51 -11.98
CA SER A 663 -23.06 15.20 -10.80
C SER A 663 -23.56 16.44 -10.05
N LEU A 664 -23.14 17.66 -10.44
CA LEU A 664 -23.55 18.92 -9.83
C LEU A 664 -24.21 19.83 -10.87
N ASP A 665 -25.55 19.85 -10.86
CA ASP A 665 -26.38 20.61 -11.81
C ASP A 665 -26.52 22.09 -11.41
N PHE A 666 -25.40 22.81 -11.40
CA PHE A 666 -25.31 24.24 -11.08
C PHE A 666 -24.35 24.95 -12.04
N ASP A 667 -24.68 26.17 -12.47
CA ASP A 667 -23.69 27.03 -13.11
C ASP A 667 -22.63 27.49 -12.10
N PHE A 668 -21.38 27.57 -12.56
CA PHE A 668 -20.29 28.26 -11.88
C PHE A 668 -19.92 29.56 -12.61
N SER A 669 -20.94 30.26 -13.12
CA SER A 669 -20.71 31.56 -13.76
C SER A 669 -20.37 32.62 -12.70
N PRO A 670 -19.33 33.44 -12.90
CA PRO A 670 -19.05 34.58 -12.04
C PRO A 670 -19.93 35.80 -12.38
N ALA A 671 -20.74 35.75 -13.45
CA ALA A 671 -21.53 36.86 -13.94
C ALA A 671 -22.44 37.48 -12.87
N GLY A 672 -22.35 38.80 -12.67
CA GLY A 672 -23.13 39.55 -11.68
C GLY A 672 -22.76 39.30 -10.21
N ARG A 673 -21.88 38.35 -9.91
CA ARG A 673 -21.45 37.97 -8.56
C ARG A 673 -20.25 38.77 -8.08
N THR A 674 -20.11 38.89 -6.76
CA THR A 674 -18.93 39.40 -6.07
C THR A 674 -18.00 38.23 -5.81
N VAL A 675 -16.85 38.22 -6.48
CA VAL A 675 -15.90 37.10 -6.52
C VAL A 675 -14.72 37.34 -5.59
N LEU A 676 -14.37 36.36 -4.76
CA LEU A 676 -13.11 36.28 -4.04
C LEU A 676 -12.17 35.30 -4.76
N ASP A 677 -10.96 35.76 -5.12
CA ASP A 677 -9.90 34.94 -5.74
C ASP A 677 -8.76 34.74 -4.72
N GLY A 678 -8.80 33.62 -4.00
CA GLY A 678 -7.77 33.23 -3.03
C GLY A 678 -6.62 32.54 -3.74
N GLY A 679 -5.40 33.09 -3.60
CA GLY A 679 -4.21 32.65 -4.32
C GLY A 679 -4.30 33.07 -5.79
N ALA A 680 -4.45 34.37 -6.00
CA ALA A 680 -4.78 34.93 -7.30
C ALA A 680 -3.62 34.86 -8.32
N HIS A 681 -2.39 34.62 -7.86
CA HIS A 681 -1.20 34.46 -8.69
C HIS A 681 -0.99 35.68 -9.62
N VAL A 682 -0.69 35.50 -10.91
CA VAL A 682 -0.67 36.59 -11.89
C VAL A 682 -2.07 37.04 -12.35
N GLY A 683 -3.13 36.47 -11.77
CA GLY A 683 -4.51 36.93 -11.94
C GLY A 683 -5.28 36.32 -13.11
N ALA A 684 -4.96 35.07 -13.49
CA ALA A 684 -5.65 34.38 -14.59
C ALA A 684 -7.15 34.14 -14.28
N PHE A 685 -7.48 33.68 -13.06
CA PHE A 685 -8.88 33.48 -12.66
C PHE A 685 -9.63 34.81 -12.50
N SER A 686 -9.02 35.80 -11.85
CA SER A 686 -9.57 37.16 -11.79
C SER A 686 -9.84 37.78 -13.17
N ARG A 687 -8.98 37.56 -14.18
CA ARG A 687 -9.24 37.99 -15.57
C ARG A 687 -10.46 37.28 -16.14
N TYR A 688 -10.55 35.95 -15.99
CA TYR A 688 -11.73 35.17 -16.41
C TYR A 688 -13.01 35.71 -15.77
N ALA A 689 -13.00 35.94 -14.46
CA ALA A 689 -14.16 36.46 -13.73
C ALA A 689 -14.61 37.84 -14.25
N LEU A 690 -13.67 38.75 -14.53
CA LEU A 690 -13.98 40.05 -15.13
C LEU A 690 -14.50 39.92 -16.58
N ASP A 691 -13.88 39.08 -17.41
CA ASP A 691 -14.29 38.85 -18.80
C ASP A 691 -15.73 38.30 -18.88
N GLU A 692 -16.10 37.39 -17.98
CA GLU A 692 -17.44 36.80 -17.84
C GLU A 692 -18.44 37.70 -17.07
N GLY A 693 -18.07 38.93 -16.73
CA GLY A 693 -18.99 39.93 -16.18
C GLY A 693 -19.24 39.86 -14.67
N ALA A 694 -18.25 39.43 -13.87
CA ALA A 694 -18.30 39.60 -12.42
C ALA A 694 -18.57 41.06 -12.03
N LYS A 695 -19.42 41.26 -11.01
CA LYS A 695 -19.79 42.59 -10.50
C LYS A 695 -18.62 43.27 -9.81
N ARG A 696 -17.78 42.48 -9.14
CA ARG A 696 -16.58 42.91 -8.38
C ARG A 696 -15.71 41.69 -8.15
N VAL A 697 -14.38 41.87 -8.21
CA VAL A 697 -13.40 40.82 -7.90
C VAL A 697 -12.47 41.34 -6.82
N VAL A 698 -12.30 40.56 -5.73
CA VAL A 698 -11.37 40.83 -4.62
C VAL A 698 -10.36 39.67 -4.57
N ALA A 699 -9.13 39.96 -4.92
CA ALA A 699 -8.06 38.99 -5.09
C ALA A 699 -7.05 39.04 -3.93
N PHE A 700 -6.56 37.89 -3.50
CA PHE A 700 -5.55 37.75 -2.46
C PHE A 700 -4.31 37.04 -3.02
N GLU A 701 -3.19 37.75 -3.09
CA GLU A 701 -1.90 37.21 -3.53
C GLU A 701 -0.76 37.76 -2.64
N PRO A 702 -0.08 36.91 -1.84
CA PRO A 702 0.94 37.37 -0.91
C PRO A 702 2.34 37.56 -1.51
N GLU A 703 2.63 37.04 -2.72
CA GLU A 703 3.98 37.17 -3.31
C GLU A 703 4.11 38.47 -4.14
N PRO A 704 5.07 39.36 -3.83
CA PRO A 704 5.16 40.68 -4.47
C PRO A 704 5.34 40.69 -6.00
N SER A 705 6.05 39.71 -6.59
CA SER A 705 6.21 39.64 -8.05
C SER A 705 4.94 39.16 -8.76
N ASN A 706 4.17 38.26 -8.15
CA ASN A 706 2.87 37.82 -8.64
C ASN A 706 1.86 38.97 -8.53
N ALA A 707 1.80 39.63 -7.36
CA ALA A 707 1.01 40.84 -7.13
C ALA A 707 1.33 41.98 -8.12
N ALA A 708 2.59 42.15 -8.53
CA ALA A 708 2.97 43.12 -9.55
C ALA A 708 2.30 42.85 -10.90
N LEU A 709 2.40 41.61 -11.40
CA LEU A 709 1.76 41.18 -12.64
C LEU A 709 0.23 41.17 -12.53
N PHE A 710 -0.31 40.80 -11.36
CA PHE A 710 -1.75 40.86 -11.11
C PHE A 710 -2.33 42.25 -11.36
N ARG A 711 -1.68 43.32 -10.85
CA ARG A 711 -2.17 44.71 -11.02
C ARG A 711 -2.13 45.16 -12.49
N GLU A 712 -1.13 44.73 -13.25
CA GLU A 712 -1.03 44.99 -14.69
C GLU A 712 -2.15 44.25 -15.46
N ASN A 713 -2.40 43.00 -15.09
CA ASN A 713 -3.42 42.17 -15.72
C ASN A 713 -4.85 42.59 -15.36
N ASN A 714 -5.11 42.94 -14.09
CA ASN A 714 -6.47 43.14 -13.58
C ASN A 714 -6.67 44.52 -12.94
N PRO A 715 -6.54 45.62 -13.71
CA PRO A 715 -6.76 46.98 -13.19
C PRO A 715 -8.20 47.27 -12.75
N GLY A 716 -9.15 46.36 -13.05
CA GLY A 716 -10.54 46.39 -12.58
C GLY A 716 -10.85 45.50 -11.39
N ALA A 717 -9.87 44.77 -10.85
CA ALA A 717 -10.02 43.97 -9.63
C ALA A 717 -9.34 44.67 -8.44
N GLU A 718 -9.87 44.44 -7.24
CA GLU A 718 -9.23 44.85 -6.00
C GLU A 718 -8.19 43.81 -5.60
N LEU A 719 -6.94 44.22 -5.37
CA LEU A 719 -5.87 43.33 -4.91
C LEU A 719 -5.53 43.60 -3.45
N VAL A 720 -5.53 42.55 -2.64
CA VAL A 720 -5.03 42.52 -1.26
C VAL A 720 -3.74 41.71 -1.23
N GLU A 721 -2.62 42.37 -0.90
CA GLU A 721 -1.28 41.76 -0.88
C GLU A 721 -1.02 40.99 0.43
N ALA A 722 -1.91 40.03 0.73
CA ALA A 722 -1.88 39.25 1.96
C ALA A 722 -2.23 37.78 1.70
N ALA A 723 -1.73 36.91 2.57
CA ALA A 723 -2.11 35.50 2.59
C ALA A 723 -3.44 35.33 3.32
N LEU A 724 -4.33 34.49 2.80
CA LEU A 724 -5.55 34.09 3.52
C LEU A 724 -5.21 33.03 4.56
N VAL A 725 -5.72 33.21 5.79
CA VAL A 725 -5.48 32.31 6.92
C VAL A 725 -6.76 31.93 7.65
N ASP A 726 -6.75 30.73 8.24
CA ASP A 726 -7.68 30.37 9.32
C ASP A 726 -7.16 30.96 10.64
N GLY A 727 -7.86 31.96 11.18
CA GLY A 727 -7.47 32.67 12.39
C GLY A 727 -7.50 34.19 12.24
N ALA A 728 -6.80 34.90 13.14
CA ALA A 728 -6.77 36.36 13.17
C ALA A 728 -5.77 36.96 12.16
N SER A 729 -6.13 38.10 11.59
CA SER A 729 -5.27 38.90 10.71
C SER A 729 -3.98 39.36 11.41
N GLY A 730 -2.88 39.49 10.65
CA GLY A 730 -1.56 39.80 11.19
C GLY A 730 -0.43 39.62 10.18
N ARG A 731 0.65 38.95 10.60
CA ARG A 731 1.86 38.69 9.79
C ARG A 731 2.14 37.20 9.70
N ALA A 732 2.53 36.73 8.52
CA ALA A 732 2.91 35.34 8.28
C ALA A 732 4.26 35.25 7.52
N THR A 733 4.80 34.03 7.45
CA THR A 733 5.98 33.72 6.65
C THR A 733 5.54 32.89 5.43
N LEU A 734 5.82 33.40 4.24
CA LEU A 734 5.63 32.69 2.98
C LEU A 734 6.95 32.00 2.58
N VAL A 735 6.89 30.71 2.28
CA VAL A 735 7.99 29.92 1.72
C VAL A 735 7.85 29.93 0.21
N LEU A 736 8.90 30.34 -0.49
CA LEU A 736 8.87 30.43 -1.94
C LEU A 736 9.26 29.08 -2.55
N GLY A 737 8.33 28.48 -3.33
CA GLY A 737 8.57 27.23 -4.05
C GLY A 737 9.75 27.28 -5.03
N ALA A 738 10.38 26.12 -5.21
CA ALA A 738 11.48 25.91 -6.13
C ALA A 738 11.27 24.63 -6.96
N ASP A 739 11.97 24.52 -8.09
CA ASP A 739 11.95 23.33 -8.94
C ASP A 739 12.86 22.21 -8.41
N GLN A 740 12.98 21.09 -9.14
CA GLN A 740 13.84 19.96 -8.76
C GLN A 740 15.35 20.26 -8.87
N ARG A 741 15.74 21.42 -9.43
CA ARG A 741 17.12 21.91 -9.57
C ARG A 741 17.45 22.98 -8.51
N GLY A 742 16.45 23.47 -7.78
CA GLY A 742 16.57 24.57 -6.82
C GLY A 742 16.40 25.95 -7.46
N GLU A 743 15.92 26.04 -8.69
CA GLU A 743 15.57 27.31 -9.33
C GLU A 743 14.20 27.81 -8.81
N ARG A 744 14.05 29.12 -8.63
CA ARG A 744 12.83 29.70 -8.03
C ARG A 744 11.64 29.54 -8.99
N ASN A 745 10.57 28.92 -8.50
CA ASN A 745 9.29 28.85 -9.22
C ASN A 745 8.49 30.15 -9.06
N THR A 746 7.45 30.34 -9.88
CA THR A 746 6.51 31.46 -9.76
C THR A 746 5.15 31.07 -9.14
N TRP A 747 4.90 29.77 -8.99
CA TRP A 747 3.73 29.17 -8.32
C TRP A 747 4.20 28.27 -7.15
N ARG A 748 3.26 27.66 -6.41
CA ARG A 748 3.55 26.78 -5.27
C ARG A 748 4.28 27.47 -4.12
N HIS A 749 3.96 28.75 -3.92
CA HIS A 749 4.34 29.51 -2.72
C HIS A 749 3.34 29.19 -1.59
N ALA A 750 3.82 28.75 -0.44
CA ALA A 750 2.98 28.26 0.65
C ALA A 750 3.38 28.85 2.00
N LEU A 751 2.46 28.96 2.94
CA LEU A 751 2.78 29.40 4.29
C LEU A 751 3.74 28.42 4.99
N ASP A 752 4.56 28.95 5.89
CA ASP A 752 5.51 28.15 6.67
C ASP A 752 4.79 27.06 7.49
N GLY A 753 5.35 25.86 7.49
CA GLY A 753 4.71 24.65 8.02
C GLY A 753 3.71 23.95 7.08
N LEU A 754 3.25 24.60 6.00
CA LEU A 754 2.39 24.01 4.96
C LEU A 754 3.14 23.72 3.65
N SER A 755 4.39 24.18 3.52
CA SER A 755 5.25 23.90 2.39
C SER A 755 5.77 22.45 2.38
N HIS A 756 5.64 21.78 1.22
CA HIS A 756 6.25 20.47 0.94
C HIS A 756 7.76 20.55 0.65
N TYR A 757 8.33 21.76 0.54
CA TYR A 757 9.75 21.98 0.31
C TYR A 757 10.55 22.00 1.62
N VAL A 758 10.93 20.80 2.10
CA VAL A 758 11.62 20.58 3.38
C VAL A 758 12.95 21.36 3.50
N ASP A 759 13.63 21.62 2.37
CA ASP A 759 14.92 22.31 2.29
C ASP A 759 14.83 23.70 1.57
N ALA A 760 13.63 24.30 1.43
CA ALA A 760 13.51 25.60 0.76
C ALA A 760 14.25 26.73 1.48
N THR A 761 15.11 27.43 0.74
CA THR A 761 16.05 28.43 1.27
C THR A 761 15.49 29.85 1.34
N GLU A 762 14.47 30.19 0.54
CA GLU A 762 13.92 31.56 0.46
C GLU A 762 12.56 31.68 1.17
N ARG A 763 12.48 32.65 2.07
CA ARG A 763 11.34 32.92 2.95
C ARG A 763 11.12 34.42 3.03
N VAL A 764 9.88 34.86 2.84
CA VAL A 764 9.50 36.29 2.88
C VAL A 764 8.39 36.51 3.89
N GLY A 765 8.46 37.64 4.62
CA GLY A 765 7.41 38.03 5.56
C GLY A 765 6.29 38.76 4.84
N VAL A 766 5.07 38.27 4.94
CA VAL A 766 3.87 38.80 4.27
C VAL A 766 2.81 39.21 5.29
N ASP A 767 1.88 40.06 4.89
CA ASP A 767 0.66 40.29 5.67
C ASP A 767 -0.27 39.06 5.53
N ALA A 768 -1.12 38.87 6.53
CA ALA A 768 -2.11 37.79 6.56
C ALA A 768 -3.47 38.34 6.95
N VAL A 769 -4.51 37.92 6.23
CA VAL A 769 -5.89 38.34 6.45
C VAL A 769 -6.74 37.12 6.79
N SER A 770 -7.58 37.24 7.81
CA SER A 770 -8.56 36.24 8.20
C SER A 770 -9.51 35.94 7.05
N PHE A 771 -9.72 34.66 6.73
CA PHE A 771 -10.72 34.28 5.73
C PHE A 771 -12.14 34.76 6.13
N ASP A 772 -12.47 34.81 7.42
CA ASP A 772 -13.76 35.34 7.89
C ASP A 772 -13.89 36.85 7.67
N GLU A 773 -12.79 37.61 7.71
CA GLU A 773 -12.81 39.04 7.35
C GLU A 773 -13.01 39.20 5.82
N ALA A 774 -12.36 38.34 5.03
CA ALA A 774 -12.41 38.37 3.57
C ALA A 774 -13.79 37.97 2.97
N LEU A 775 -14.58 37.14 3.67
CA LEU A 775 -15.90 36.67 3.22
C LEU A 775 -17.02 37.74 3.19
N ASP A 776 -16.77 39.00 3.56
CA ASP A 776 -17.83 40.00 3.68
C ASP A 776 -18.34 40.51 2.32
N GLY A 777 -19.65 40.37 2.09
CA GLY A 777 -20.29 40.71 0.82
C GLY A 777 -19.86 39.86 -0.38
N VAL A 778 -19.33 38.66 -0.18
CA VAL A 778 -18.86 37.74 -1.23
C VAL A 778 -19.94 36.72 -1.60
N ASP A 779 -20.17 36.55 -2.90
CA ASP A 779 -21.17 35.64 -3.48
C ASP A 779 -20.52 34.37 -4.09
N PHE A 780 -19.29 34.52 -4.62
CA PHE A 780 -18.50 33.45 -5.25
C PHE A 780 -17.09 33.40 -4.64
N VAL A 781 -16.59 32.22 -4.30
CA VAL A 781 -15.21 32.01 -3.83
C VAL A 781 -14.48 31.03 -4.76
N LYS A 782 -13.30 31.42 -5.25
CA LYS A 782 -12.25 30.47 -5.68
C LYS A 782 -11.15 30.46 -4.62
N LEU A 783 -10.71 29.29 -4.20
CA LEU A 783 -9.71 29.13 -3.15
C LEU A 783 -8.65 28.10 -3.54
N ASP A 784 -7.47 28.58 -3.93
CA ASP A 784 -6.27 27.78 -4.19
C ASP A 784 -5.10 28.52 -3.53
N VAL A 785 -4.94 28.31 -2.22
CA VAL A 785 -3.98 29.04 -1.36
C VAL A 785 -2.89 28.12 -0.84
N GLU A 786 -2.56 27.09 -1.65
CA GLU A 786 -1.41 26.23 -1.46
C GLU A 786 -1.32 25.61 -0.06
N GLY A 787 -2.39 24.95 0.39
CA GLY A 787 -2.47 24.18 1.61
C GLY A 787 -3.17 24.90 2.77
N ALA A 788 -3.32 26.23 2.72
CA ALA A 788 -4.02 26.98 3.76
C ALA A 788 -5.55 26.73 3.72
N GLU A 789 -6.08 26.35 2.55
CA GLU A 789 -7.48 25.98 2.37
C GLU A 789 -7.89 24.80 3.24
N MET A 790 -6.98 23.86 3.53
CA MET A 790 -7.25 22.72 4.42
C MET A 790 -7.69 23.16 5.83
N ALA A 791 -7.06 24.20 6.38
CA ALA A 791 -7.45 24.74 7.69
C ALA A 791 -8.73 25.57 7.57
N ILE A 792 -8.79 26.44 6.55
CA ILE A 792 -9.95 27.31 6.29
C ILE A 792 -11.24 26.49 6.15
N LEU A 793 -11.22 25.41 5.37
CA LEU A 793 -12.37 24.55 5.09
C LEU A 793 -12.66 23.52 6.20
N ALA A 794 -11.68 23.23 7.07
CA ALA A 794 -11.87 22.37 8.24
C ALA A 794 -12.32 23.12 9.51
N ALA A 795 -12.40 24.46 9.46
CA ALA A 795 -13.00 25.26 10.51
C ALA A 795 -14.54 25.15 10.53
N ASP A 796 -15.18 25.65 11.58
CA ASP A 796 -16.65 25.78 11.65
C ASP A 796 -16.95 27.28 11.50
N ARG A 797 -17.54 27.67 10.37
CA ARG A 797 -17.67 29.08 9.97
C ARG A 797 -18.97 29.37 9.25
N GLU A 798 -19.41 30.62 9.36
CA GLU A 798 -20.58 31.12 8.66
C GLU A 798 -20.20 31.53 7.23
N TRP A 799 -20.80 30.87 6.24
CA TRP A 799 -20.57 31.13 4.81
C TRP A 799 -21.31 32.36 4.26
N ARG A 800 -21.99 33.12 5.14
CA ARG A 800 -22.75 34.34 4.81
C ARG A 800 -23.60 34.13 3.54
N GLY A 801 -23.39 34.95 2.52
CA GLY A 801 -24.07 34.92 1.22
C GLY A 801 -23.37 34.11 0.13
N VAL A 802 -22.31 33.34 0.42
CA VAL A 802 -21.60 32.57 -0.63
C VAL A 802 -22.53 31.52 -1.22
N GLU A 803 -22.83 31.64 -2.52
CA GLU A 803 -23.63 30.71 -3.34
C GLU A 803 -22.76 29.69 -4.06
N ARG A 804 -21.53 30.07 -4.42
CA ARG A 804 -20.61 29.27 -5.23
C ARG A 804 -19.22 29.27 -4.59
N LEU A 805 -18.64 28.09 -4.43
CA LEU A 805 -17.30 27.88 -3.89
C LEU A 805 -16.60 26.81 -4.73
N VAL A 806 -15.42 27.12 -5.25
CA VAL A 806 -14.53 26.16 -5.93
C VAL A 806 -13.14 26.20 -5.30
N PHE A 807 -12.53 25.04 -5.05
CA PHE A 807 -11.21 24.96 -4.41
C PHE A 807 -10.41 23.72 -4.82
N GLU A 808 -9.08 23.83 -4.85
CA GLU A 808 -8.19 22.67 -4.91
C GLU A 808 -7.89 22.18 -3.49
N TRP A 809 -8.19 20.93 -3.17
CA TRP A 809 -7.76 20.31 -1.91
C TRP A 809 -6.42 19.59 -2.09
N SER A 810 -5.37 20.09 -1.43
CA SER A 810 -4.01 19.55 -1.63
C SER A 810 -3.74 18.22 -0.90
N PHE A 811 -4.07 17.11 -1.56
CA PHE A 811 -3.71 15.75 -1.13
C PHE A 811 -2.20 15.45 -1.21
N THR A 812 -1.45 16.22 -1.99
CA THR A 812 0.02 16.21 -2.04
C THR A 812 0.61 16.67 -0.70
N LYS A 813 -0.06 17.60 -0.01
CA LYS A 813 0.34 18.09 1.32
C LYS A 813 -0.24 17.21 2.44
N ASN A 814 -1.47 16.72 2.29
CA ASN A 814 -2.09 15.80 3.23
C ASN A 814 -2.89 14.68 2.53
N PRO A 815 -2.30 13.48 2.32
CA PRO A 815 -2.96 12.42 1.57
C PRO A 815 -4.10 11.72 2.34
N ALA A 816 -4.39 12.13 3.58
CA ALA A 816 -5.45 11.52 4.38
C ALA A 816 -6.84 11.96 3.89
N LEU A 817 -7.72 10.99 3.68
CA LEU A 817 -9.10 11.24 3.23
C LEU A 817 -10.00 11.79 4.36
N ALA A 818 -9.64 11.54 5.64
CA ALA A 818 -10.49 11.90 6.76
C ALA A 818 -10.65 13.43 6.98
N PRO A 819 -9.60 14.28 6.92
CA PRO A 819 -9.77 15.73 7.03
C PRO A 819 -10.59 16.31 5.85
N PHE A 820 -10.36 15.82 4.64
CA PHE A 820 -11.15 16.17 3.46
C PHE A 820 -12.64 15.86 3.64
N LEU A 821 -12.97 14.63 4.04
CA LEU A 821 -14.36 14.23 4.31
C LEU A 821 -15.00 14.97 5.49
N VAL A 822 -14.21 15.55 6.41
CA VAL A 822 -14.72 16.45 7.45
C VAL A 822 -15.06 17.82 6.86
N ALA A 823 -14.20 18.38 6.00
CA ALA A 823 -14.48 19.63 5.30
C ALA A 823 -15.73 19.51 4.39
N VAL A 824 -15.80 18.46 3.57
CA VAL A 824 -16.99 18.16 2.72
C VAL A 824 -18.27 18.12 3.56
N ARG A 825 -18.29 17.37 4.67
CA ARG A 825 -19.48 17.29 5.55
C ARG A 825 -19.87 18.62 6.20
N ARG A 826 -18.92 19.53 6.42
CA ARG A 826 -19.21 20.88 6.95
C ARG A 826 -19.80 21.78 5.88
N LEU A 827 -19.33 21.66 4.64
CA LEU A 827 -19.90 22.34 3.48
C LEU A 827 -21.34 21.83 3.21
N GLU A 828 -21.55 20.52 3.24
CA GLU A 828 -22.89 19.89 3.20
C GLU A 828 -23.79 20.39 4.35
N ALA A 829 -23.27 20.45 5.57
CA ALA A 829 -24.02 20.97 6.74
C ALA A 829 -24.31 22.48 6.66
N ALA A 830 -23.50 23.25 5.93
CA ALA A 830 -23.73 24.67 5.61
C ALA A 830 -24.69 24.86 4.40
N GLY A 831 -25.23 23.77 3.85
CA GLY A 831 -26.24 23.78 2.79
C GLY A 831 -25.68 23.65 1.36
N PHE A 832 -24.37 23.45 1.18
CA PHE A 832 -23.81 23.24 -0.17
C PHE A 832 -24.05 21.82 -0.68
N ALA A 833 -24.54 21.72 -1.92
CA ALA A 833 -24.33 20.54 -2.74
C ALA A 833 -22.85 20.51 -3.18
N VAL A 834 -22.17 19.38 -2.93
CA VAL A 834 -20.73 19.24 -3.17
C VAL A 834 -20.48 18.18 -4.24
N ALA A 835 -19.60 18.47 -5.20
CA ALA A 835 -19.02 17.50 -6.12
C ALA A 835 -17.51 17.71 -6.25
N TYR A 836 -16.77 16.67 -6.60
CA TYR A 836 -15.32 16.73 -6.81
C TYR A 836 -14.86 15.65 -7.78
N ASP A 837 -13.65 15.81 -8.31
CA ASP A 837 -13.11 14.89 -9.31
C ASP A 837 -13.04 13.44 -8.81
N GLY A 838 -13.60 12.53 -9.62
CA GLY A 838 -13.72 11.11 -9.29
C GLY A 838 -14.71 10.77 -8.17
N MET A 839 -15.59 11.68 -7.76
CA MET A 839 -16.71 11.31 -6.87
C MET A 839 -17.46 10.08 -7.42
N GLY A 840 -17.66 9.07 -6.56
CA GLY A 840 -18.35 7.82 -6.92
C GLY A 840 -17.50 6.74 -7.59
N THR A 841 -16.23 6.98 -7.94
CA THR A 841 -15.37 5.97 -8.60
C THR A 841 -14.53 5.10 -7.64
N TRP A 842 -14.86 5.06 -6.34
CA TRP A 842 -14.00 4.39 -5.34
C TRP A 842 -14.71 3.68 -4.17
N ASP A 843 -14.25 2.45 -3.89
CA ASP A 843 -14.25 1.83 -2.55
C ASP A 843 -12.90 2.12 -1.86
N ALA A 844 -12.65 3.38 -1.48
CA ALA A 844 -11.32 3.83 -1.02
C ALA A 844 -11.10 3.75 0.50
N GLY A 845 -9.85 3.45 0.88
CA GLY A 845 -9.38 3.43 2.27
C GLY A 845 -9.15 4.83 2.89
N PRO A 846 -8.33 4.95 3.96
CA PRO A 846 -8.19 6.20 4.70
C PRO A 846 -7.38 7.31 4.00
N THR A 847 -7.01 7.12 2.73
CA THR A 847 -6.14 8.01 1.94
C THR A 847 -6.71 8.22 0.55
N TRP A 848 -6.49 9.41 -0.03
CA TRP A 848 -6.93 9.73 -1.39
C TRP A 848 -6.35 8.76 -2.43
N PRO A 849 -7.18 8.23 -3.36
CA PRO A 849 -6.72 7.31 -4.40
C PRO A 849 -6.27 8.02 -5.69
N GLY A 850 -6.60 9.32 -5.86
CA GLY A 850 -6.19 10.09 -7.03
C GLY A 850 -4.68 10.34 -7.07
N ARG A 851 -4.15 10.55 -8.28
CA ARG A 851 -2.71 10.82 -8.51
C ARG A 851 -2.34 12.30 -8.38
N THR A 852 -3.32 13.16 -8.16
CA THR A 852 -3.25 14.61 -8.10
C THR A 852 -4.08 15.11 -6.93
N ASP A 853 -3.95 16.41 -6.65
CA ASP A 853 -4.86 17.14 -5.78
C ASP A 853 -6.28 17.15 -6.40
N ALA A 854 -7.30 17.46 -5.59
CA ALA A 854 -8.71 17.30 -5.98
C ALA A 854 -9.39 18.64 -6.12
N LEU A 855 -9.92 18.93 -7.31
CA LEU A 855 -10.78 20.08 -7.53
C LEU A 855 -12.20 19.77 -6.99
N VAL A 856 -12.72 20.69 -6.18
CA VAL A 856 -14.00 20.57 -5.49
C VAL A 856 -14.89 21.76 -5.82
N PHE A 857 -16.14 21.47 -6.15
CA PHE A 857 -17.19 22.43 -6.47
C PHE A 857 -18.31 22.30 -5.43
N CYS A 858 -18.71 23.43 -4.88
CA CYS A 858 -19.72 23.56 -3.84
C CYS A 858 -20.73 24.65 -4.27
N ALA A 859 -22.00 24.30 -4.41
CA ALA A 859 -23.05 25.24 -4.81
C ALA A 859 -24.27 25.15 -3.89
N ARG A 860 -24.92 26.29 -3.63
CA ARG A 860 -26.23 26.38 -2.98
C ARG A 860 -26.98 27.59 -3.51
N ASP A 861 -28.30 27.56 -3.42
CA ASP A 861 -29.14 28.73 -3.65
C ASP A 861 -29.63 29.26 -2.29
N ILE A 862 -29.80 30.58 -2.17
CA ILE A 862 -30.09 31.31 -0.92
C ILE A 862 -31.40 32.10 -1.06
#